data_AF-A0A928D9V0-F1
#
_entry.id   AF-A0A928D9V0-F1
#
_cell.length_a   1.000
_cell.length_b   1.000
_cell.length_c   1.000
_cell.angle_alpha   90.00
_cell.angle_beta   90.00
_cell.angle_gamma   90.00
#
_symmetry.space_group_name_H-M   'P 1'
#
loop_
_entity.id
_entity.type
_entity.pdbx_description
1 polymer ?
#
loop_
_entity_poly.entity_id
_entity_poly.type
_entity_poly.pdbx_seq_one_letter_code
_entity_poly.pdbx_strand_id
1 'polypeptide(L)'
;MKILCASILAAMLSLAGFAEAPFGVRAVQLDLARQMETVAFIKGFFKFAKDSGYNTIVLYLEGRVKTKSFPFRTDADTYTPDQMREVVAEAASLGIDIVPVVSVLAHAENFVGCKELQHLSEERETPGRFGGCGKMTFCHSLPETRAFLEGYLKEMFEIFPGKNFHVGLDESFNTGFCPLCAPKMEGDGLGVIYMDVIDWAHGFLAKNGKRMWMWDDFFEFFPERVKNVPKDVVMCNWEYSPDVSAERGPHGHFGERYRRDWVREYAERGVDSMVCPWSNVVNIERMSTYGEKAGASGALLTQWEMSAMFHSAALPVVRAVGRWWSSDIRGNSFDATLDIALAEIFPMLTDEERCAVKVLLYDCRRLRTSSDVLSYLGFKERPERRTAEELAVKTLKASSLKPLSGDIPANPFSPAAILDDIVAQAEQKNHWDFFASIAPKLVSVRRMPEDVAAAKEEVHKREEGIAALCERRRAQESAWRPDCSPNSACAPFDALIAMSKNVLAMDETSAEDDEWQLEFEFVLPDFHGRPVWSVYAQVDDKWVELIKEKIWKPNPGENAYFERIVPLPVRLKKAPKALKVVYEGYGEAGLAHVALANRSVRFVPTGLASATGLVRSAENILEDTVSAAWFGDARTREQMLYPFRGKVESAITLSIGKGN
;
A
#
# COMPACT_ATOMS: atom_id res chain seq x y z
N MET A 1 -32.85 32.01 -20.35
CA MET A 1 -31.93 31.81 -21.49
C MET A 1 -30.80 30.82 -21.19
N LYS A 2 -29.99 30.98 -20.13
CA LYS A 2 -28.89 30.04 -19.81
C LYS A 2 -29.32 28.59 -19.55
N ILE A 3 -30.44 28.37 -18.84
CA ILE A 3 -30.98 27.03 -18.57
C ILE A 3 -31.46 26.35 -19.87
N LEU A 4 -32.08 27.12 -20.77
CA LEU A 4 -32.56 26.62 -22.05
C LEU A 4 -31.40 26.20 -22.98
N CYS A 5 -30.28 26.94 -22.98
CA CYS A 5 -29.10 26.57 -23.75
C CYS A 5 -28.44 25.27 -23.26
N ALA A 6 -28.37 25.03 -21.96
CA ALA A 6 -27.80 23.80 -21.41
C ALA A 6 -28.63 22.56 -21.78
N SER A 7 -29.96 22.68 -21.69
CA SER A 7 -30.87 21.59 -22.08
C SER A 7 -30.84 21.29 -23.58
N ILE A 8 -30.68 22.32 -24.43
CA ILE A 8 -30.54 22.17 -25.88
C ILE A 8 -29.18 21.55 -26.23
N LEU A 9 -28.11 21.94 -25.55
CA LEU A 9 -26.77 21.37 -25.75
C LEU A 9 -26.72 19.90 -25.34
N ALA A 10 -27.32 19.54 -24.20
CA ALA A 10 -27.45 18.15 -23.74
C ALA A 10 -28.30 17.29 -24.71
N ALA A 11 -29.39 17.85 -25.25
CA ALA A 11 -30.21 17.18 -26.25
C ALA A 11 -29.48 17.02 -27.59
N MET A 12 -28.66 18.00 -28.00
CA MET A 12 -27.84 17.91 -29.22
C MET A 12 -26.67 16.92 -29.08
N LEU A 13 -26.04 16.84 -27.90
CA LEU A 13 -25.00 15.84 -27.60
C LEU A 13 -25.57 14.41 -27.61
N SER A 14 -26.78 14.24 -27.05
CA SER A 14 -27.57 12.99 -27.10
C SER A 14 -27.91 12.57 -28.54
N LEU A 15 -28.33 13.52 -29.39
CA LEU A 15 -28.65 13.27 -30.81
C LEU A 15 -27.42 12.94 -31.67
N ALA A 16 -26.22 13.33 -31.24
CA ALA A 16 -24.96 13.05 -31.93
C ALA A 16 -24.25 11.78 -31.42
N GLY A 17 -24.85 11.03 -30.50
CA GLY A 17 -24.24 9.82 -29.91
C GLY A 17 -23.06 10.10 -28.98
N PHE A 18 -22.79 11.36 -28.62
CA PHE A 18 -21.77 11.70 -27.63
C PHE A 18 -22.34 11.49 -26.24
N ALA A 19 -22.00 10.36 -25.67
CA ALA A 19 -22.40 10.05 -24.32
C ALA A 19 -21.56 10.88 -23.32
N GLU A 20 -22.22 11.57 -22.39
CA GLU A 20 -21.57 12.46 -21.41
C GLU A 20 -20.56 11.69 -20.55
N ALA A 21 -19.35 12.22 -20.35
CA ALA A 21 -18.30 11.54 -19.59
C ALA A 21 -18.80 11.20 -18.16
N PRO A 22 -18.53 10.00 -17.64
CA PRO A 22 -18.99 9.57 -16.31
C PRO A 22 -18.48 10.49 -15.18
N PHE A 23 -17.34 11.13 -15.40
CA PHE A 23 -16.66 11.96 -14.41
C PHE A 23 -16.27 13.32 -14.99
N GLY A 24 -16.62 14.39 -14.27
CA GLY A 24 -16.20 15.75 -14.59
C GLY A 24 -14.69 15.94 -14.41
N VAL A 25 -14.14 15.34 -13.34
CA VAL A 25 -12.70 15.26 -13.08
C VAL A 25 -12.22 13.84 -13.29
N ARG A 26 -11.24 13.67 -14.19
CA ARG A 26 -10.56 12.41 -14.49
C ARG A 26 -9.10 12.63 -14.17
N ALA A 27 -8.73 12.22 -12.98
CA ALA A 27 -7.41 12.47 -12.42
C ALA A 27 -6.55 11.20 -12.43
N VAL A 28 -5.25 11.36 -12.67
CA VAL A 28 -4.25 10.33 -12.43
C VAL A 28 -3.16 10.88 -11.51
N GLN A 29 -2.74 10.08 -10.54
CA GLN A 29 -1.68 10.44 -9.62
C GLN A 29 -0.30 10.04 -10.17
N LEU A 30 0.70 10.89 -9.90
CA LEU A 30 2.11 10.51 -9.95
C LEU A 30 2.70 10.70 -8.54
N ASP A 31 3.21 9.62 -7.94
CA ASP A 31 3.87 9.68 -6.63
C ASP A 31 5.33 10.08 -6.80
N LEU A 32 5.63 11.31 -6.39
CA LEU A 32 6.97 11.87 -6.43
C LEU A 32 7.61 11.93 -5.03
N ALA A 33 6.87 11.54 -3.99
CA ALA A 33 7.28 11.64 -2.60
C ALA A 33 8.18 10.50 -2.16
N ARG A 34 7.95 9.28 -2.67
CA ARG A 34 8.78 8.10 -2.36
C ARG A 34 9.95 7.99 -3.32
N GLN A 35 9.67 8.09 -4.62
CA GLN A 35 10.65 8.09 -5.71
C GLN A 35 10.53 9.39 -6.50
N MET A 36 11.64 10.06 -6.78
CA MET A 36 11.62 11.22 -7.69
C MET A 36 11.75 10.78 -9.14
N GLU A 37 11.24 11.62 -10.04
CA GLU A 37 11.36 11.48 -11.47
C GLU A 37 11.97 12.74 -12.09
N THR A 38 12.54 12.62 -13.29
CA THR A 38 13.05 13.78 -14.00
C THR A 38 11.92 14.69 -14.48
N VAL A 39 12.18 15.99 -14.63
CA VAL A 39 11.21 16.93 -15.24
C VAL A 39 10.78 16.43 -16.63
N ALA A 40 11.71 15.88 -17.41
CA ALA A 40 11.42 15.30 -18.72
C ALA A 40 10.44 14.11 -18.63
N PHE A 41 10.62 13.22 -17.67
CA PHE A 41 9.69 12.12 -17.42
C PHE A 41 8.30 12.64 -17.05
N ILE A 42 8.21 13.59 -16.10
CA ILE A 42 6.94 14.16 -15.65
C ILE A 42 6.16 14.77 -16.84
N LYS A 43 6.83 15.51 -17.72
CA LYS A 43 6.21 16.06 -18.94
C LYS A 43 5.76 14.96 -19.91
N GLY A 44 6.56 13.91 -20.09
CA GLY A 44 6.19 12.74 -20.88
C GLY A 44 4.93 12.06 -20.33
N PHE A 45 4.84 11.94 -19.01
CA PHE A 45 3.68 11.41 -18.32
C PHE A 45 2.44 12.29 -18.55
N PHE A 46 2.59 13.61 -18.53
CA PHE A 46 1.47 14.53 -18.77
C PHE A 46 0.90 14.37 -20.18
N LYS A 47 1.79 14.26 -21.18
CA LYS A 47 1.39 13.97 -22.54
C LYS A 47 0.68 12.62 -22.64
N PHE A 48 1.25 11.57 -22.03
CA PHE A 48 0.63 10.25 -22.01
C PHE A 48 -0.76 10.28 -21.35
N ALA A 49 -0.90 10.93 -20.21
CA ALA A 49 -2.16 11.09 -19.50
C ALA A 49 -3.20 11.87 -20.33
N LYS A 50 -2.78 12.98 -20.95
CA LYS A 50 -3.63 13.76 -21.86
C LYS A 50 -4.14 12.92 -23.01
N ASP A 51 -3.23 12.22 -23.70
CA ASP A 51 -3.56 11.37 -24.83
C ASP A 51 -4.49 10.22 -24.42
N SER A 52 -4.43 9.80 -23.16
CA SER A 52 -5.26 8.75 -22.58
C SER A 52 -6.64 9.21 -22.16
N GLY A 53 -6.92 10.52 -22.08
CA GLY A 53 -8.23 11.07 -21.75
C GLY A 53 -8.36 11.75 -20.38
N TYR A 54 -7.27 11.83 -19.60
CA TYR A 54 -7.25 12.56 -18.34
C TYR A 54 -7.28 14.08 -18.55
N ASN A 55 -7.89 14.79 -17.61
CA ASN A 55 -7.92 16.27 -17.58
C ASN A 55 -7.31 16.85 -16.30
N THR A 56 -6.91 16.00 -15.35
CA THR A 56 -6.28 16.43 -14.10
C THR A 56 -5.14 15.49 -13.75
N ILE A 57 -4.06 16.04 -13.19
CA ILE A 57 -2.94 15.28 -12.65
C ILE A 57 -2.74 15.66 -11.18
N VAL A 58 -2.66 14.64 -10.34
CA VAL A 58 -2.35 14.80 -8.92
C VAL A 58 -0.87 14.50 -8.71
N LEU A 59 -0.09 15.50 -8.29
CA LEU A 59 1.32 15.33 -7.99
C LEU A 59 1.48 15.10 -6.49
N TYR A 60 1.74 13.86 -6.08
CA TYR A 60 1.93 13.55 -4.67
C TYR A 60 3.36 13.89 -4.26
N LEU A 61 3.54 15.02 -3.58
CA LEU A 61 4.85 15.66 -3.37
C LEU A 61 5.34 15.59 -1.92
N GLU A 62 4.44 15.55 -0.94
CA GLU A 62 4.78 15.73 0.49
C GLU A 62 5.72 16.95 0.68
N GLY A 63 7.01 16.71 0.99
CA GLY A 63 8.07 17.71 1.17
C GLY A 63 9.16 17.66 0.11
N ARG A 64 8.81 17.34 -1.14
CA ARG A 64 9.78 17.22 -2.25
C ARG A 64 10.15 18.51 -2.96
N VAL A 65 9.48 19.62 -2.68
CA VAL A 65 9.85 20.92 -3.26
C VAL A 65 10.68 21.71 -2.27
N LYS A 66 11.90 22.10 -2.68
CA LYS A 66 12.82 22.89 -1.88
C LYS A 66 12.48 24.37 -2.00
N THR A 67 11.98 24.97 -0.93
CA THR A 67 11.59 26.39 -0.91
C THR A 67 12.49 27.19 0.04
N LYS A 68 12.27 28.50 0.19
CA LYS A 68 13.07 29.29 1.15
C LYS A 68 12.69 28.94 2.58
N SER A 69 11.41 28.60 2.83
CA SER A 69 10.95 28.14 4.15
C SER A 69 11.43 26.72 4.47
N PHE A 70 11.73 25.90 3.45
CA PHE A 70 12.21 24.53 3.61
C PHE A 70 13.43 24.21 2.73
N PRO A 71 14.63 24.68 3.10
CA PRO A 71 15.86 24.50 2.32
C PRO A 71 16.69 23.27 2.73
N PHE A 72 16.24 22.45 3.69
CA PHE A 72 17.10 21.53 4.45
C PHE A 72 17.49 20.23 3.72
N ARG A 73 16.77 19.87 2.65
CA ARG A 73 17.04 18.66 1.87
C ARG A 73 18.04 18.91 0.72
N THR A 74 18.67 17.84 0.27
CA THR A 74 19.62 17.88 -0.84
C THR A 74 18.92 18.17 -2.18
N ASP A 75 19.65 18.72 -3.14
CA ASP A 75 19.11 18.97 -4.48
C ASP A 75 18.82 17.66 -5.23
N ALA A 76 19.50 16.56 -4.91
CA ALA A 76 19.24 15.24 -5.48
C ALA A 76 17.93 14.60 -4.95
N ASP A 77 17.40 15.11 -3.84
CA ASP A 77 16.19 14.62 -3.17
C ASP A 77 15.01 15.60 -3.23
N THR A 78 15.15 16.71 -3.98
CA THR A 78 14.10 17.73 -4.11
C THR A 78 14.04 18.37 -5.49
N TYR A 79 12.87 18.89 -5.84
CA TYR A 79 12.69 19.80 -6.96
C TYR A 79 12.90 21.25 -6.54
N THR A 80 13.52 22.02 -7.41
CA THR A 80 13.56 23.47 -7.29
C THR A 80 12.21 24.10 -7.69
N PRO A 81 11.91 25.32 -7.23
CA PRO A 81 10.72 26.05 -7.65
C PRO A 81 10.62 26.25 -9.16
N ASP A 82 11.75 26.46 -9.84
CA ASP A 82 11.77 26.69 -11.29
C ASP A 82 11.47 25.41 -12.08
N GLN A 83 12.00 24.26 -11.64
CA GLN A 83 11.63 22.96 -12.22
C GLN A 83 10.13 22.70 -12.10
N MET A 84 9.53 23.00 -10.94
CA MET A 84 8.09 22.82 -10.75
C MET A 84 7.24 23.83 -11.52
N ARG A 85 7.70 25.08 -11.69
CA ARG A 85 7.05 26.05 -12.59
C ARG A 85 7.07 25.56 -14.03
N GLU A 86 8.15 24.94 -14.46
CA GLU A 86 8.26 24.34 -15.80
C GLU A 86 7.26 23.18 -15.98
N VAL A 87 7.13 22.31 -14.97
CA VAL A 87 6.11 21.25 -14.93
C VAL A 87 4.70 21.84 -15.02
N VAL A 88 4.41 22.89 -14.24
CA VAL A 88 3.11 23.57 -14.26
C VAL A 88 2.81 24.20 -15.62
N ALA A 89 3.80 24.83 -16.26
CA ALA A 89 3.65 25.40 -17.59
C ALA A 89 3.33 24.33 -18.65
N GLU A 90 3.96 23.14 -18.54
CA GLU A 90 3.66 22.02 -19.44
C GLU A 90 2.19 21.59 -19.32
N ALA A 91 1.70 21.34 -18.11
CA ALA A 91 0.31 20.93 -17.91
C ALA A 91 -0.69 21.98 -18.44
N ALA A 92 -0.41 23.27 -18.20
CA ALA A 92 -1.21 24.36 -18.72
C ALA A 92 -1.26 24.35 -20.26
N SER A 93 -0.13 24.07 -20.92
CA SER A 93 -0.05 23.97 -22.39
C SER A 93 -0.89 22.81 -22.96
N LEU A 94 -1.07 21.75 -22.18
CA LEU A 94 -1.88 20.57 -22.53
C LEU A 94 -3.35 20.69 -22.10
N GLY A 95 -3.72 21.79 -21.42
CA GLY A 95 -5.05 21.98 -20.83
C GLY A 95 -5.36 20.96 -19.73
N ILE A 96 -4.35 20.57 -18.95
CA ILE A 96 -4.46 19.69 -17.78
C ILE A 96 -4.38 20.53 -16.51
N ASP A 97 -5.30 20.28 -15.57
CA ASP A 97 -5.21 20.84 -14.23
C ASP A 97 -4.20 20.05 -13.38
N ILE A 98 -3.39 20.75 -12.57
CA ILE A 98 -2.52 20.11 -11.57
C ILE A 98 -3.08 20.34 -10.17
N VAL A 99 -3.10 19.26 -9.37
CA VAL A 99 -3.36 19.31 -7.93
C VAL A 99 -2.11 18.82 -7.19
N PRO A 100 -1.31 19.71 -6.57
CA PRO A 100 -0.21 19.27 -5.73
C PRO A 100 -0.75 18.71 -4.41
N VAL A 101 -0.11 17.64 -3.91
CA VAL A 101 -0.36 17.10 -2.57
C VAL A 101 0.81 17.46 -1.65
N VAL A 102 0.52 18.24 -0.60
CA VAL A 102 1.44 18.50 0.51
C VAL A 102 0.76 18.02 1.78
N SER A 103 1.34 16.99 2.40
CA SER A 103 0.79 16.42 3.63
C SER A 103 1.02 17.36 4.81
N VAL A 104 -0.06 17.85 5.41
CA VAL A 104 0.01 18.84 6.50
C VAL A 104 -0.10 18.24 7.90
N LEU A 105 -0.32 16.92 8.03
CA LEU A 105 -0.42 16.23 9.32
C LEU A 105 0.53 15.03 9.40
N ALA A 106 0.11 13.85 8.96
CA ALA A 106 0.99 12.69 8.76
C ALA A 106 1.64 12.71 7.37
N HIS A 107 2.37 11.65 7.03
CA HIS A 107 3.22 11.59 5.84
C HIS A 107 4.18 12.79 5.74
N ALA A 108 4.70 13.20 6.91
CA ALA A 108 5.55 14.37 7.08
C ALA A 108 7.04 13.99 7.24
N GLU A 109 7.43 12.74 6.99
CA GLU A 109 8.80 12.22 7.13
C GLU A 109 9.79 13.09 6.37
N ASN A 110 9.38 13.57 5.19
CA ASN A 110 10.22 14.41 4.37
C ASN A 110 10.56 15.75 5.02
N PHE A 111 9.68 16.27 5.90
CA PHE A 111 9.88 17.49 6.68
C PHE A 111 10.51 17.20 8.04
N VAL A 112 9.78 16.51 8.92
CA VAL A 112 10.17 16.29 10.32
C VAL A 112 11.24 15.23 10.50
N GLY A 113 11.67 14.57 9.42
CA GLY A 113 12.93 13.82 9.39
C GLY A 113 14.17 14.74 9.41
N CYS A 114 14.06 15.96 8.85
CA CYS A 114 15.15 16.95 8.85
C CYS A 114 15.39 17.48 10.25
N LYS A 115 16.67 17.52 10.69
CA LYS A 115 17.10 17.87 12.05
C LYS A 115 16.46 19.19 12.54
N GLU A 116 16.37 20.16 11.64
CA GLU A 116 15.88 21.51 11.86
C GLU A 116 14.39 21.54 12.21
N LEU A 117 13.59 20.59 11.71
CA LEU A 117 12.14 20.52 11.91
C LEU A 117 11.71 19.39 12.84
N GLN A 118 12.63 18.56 13.35
CA GLN A 118 12.29 17.45 14.25
C GLN A 118 11.54 17.89 15.51
N HIS A 119 11.74 19.13 15.96
CA HIS A 119 11.05 19.69 17.12
C HIS A 119 9.55 19.91 16.87
N LEU A 120 9.11 19.99 15.61
CA LEU A 120 7.70 20.12 15.22
C LEU A 120 6.96 18.78 15.17
N SER A 121 7.66 17.67 15.36
CA SER A 121 7.08 16.32 15.28
C SER A 121 6.21 15.99 16.50
N GLU A 122 5.17 15.21 16.26
CA GLU A 122 4.38 14.54 17.29
C GLU A 122 5.24 13.50 18.02
N GLU A 123 6.14 12.83 17.32
CA GLU A 123 7.07 11.81 17.83
C GLU A 123 8.39 12.37 18.38
N ARG A 124 8.43 13.65 18.77
CA ARG A 124 9.65 14.30 19.31
C ARG A 124 10.08 13.76 20.69
N GLU A 125 9.12 13.42 21.54
CA GLU A 125 9.31 13.05 22.96
C GLU A 125 8.77 11.65 23.25
N THR A 126 7.64 11.31 22.64
CA THR A 126 6.92 10.06 22.84
C THR A 126 6.87 9.29 21.52
N PRO A 127 7.10 7.97 21.52
CA PRO A 127 6.84 7.18 20.32
C PRO A 127 5.34 7.26 19.97
N GLY A 128 5.04 7.39 18.67
CA GLY A 128 3.67 7.23 18.18
C GLY A 128 3.18 5.77 18.26
N ARG A 129 1.94 5.53 17.82
CA ARG A 129 1.26 4.21 17.87
C ARG A 129 2.14 3.06 17.40
N PHE A 130 2.92 3.29 16.35
CA PHE A 130 3.63 2.22 15.66
C PHE A 130 5.03 1.90 16.20
N GLY A 131 5.59 2.76 17.07
CA GLY A 131 6.87 2.62 17.75
C GLY A 131 8.08 2.37 16.84
N GLY A 132 9.08 3.26 16.85
CA GLY A 132 10.35 3.03 16.16
C GLY A 132 10.35 3.22 14.64
N CYS A 133 9.25 3.69 14.06
CA CYS A 133 9.25 4.34 12.75
C CYS A 133 9.73 5.79 12.97
N GLY A 134 10.48 6.38 12.06
CA GLY A 134 10.98 7.75 12.22
C GLY A 134 9.87 8.78 12.47
N LYS A 135 10.26 10.04 12.69
CA LYS A 135 9.32 11.16 12.83
C LYS A 135 8.52 11.28 11.53
N MET A 136 7.19 11.25 11.64
CA MET A 136 6.32 11.19 10.45
C MET A 136 5.04 12.01 10.58
N THR A 137 4.77 12.63 11.74
CA THR A 137 3.57 13.42 11.97
C THR A 137 3.91 14.77 12.59
N PHE A 138 3.28 15.84 12.11
CA PHE A 138 3.37 17.18 12.69
C PHE A 138 2.51 17.31 13.97
N CYS A 139 3.05 17.98 14.99
CA CYS A 139 2.32 18.39 16.17
C CYS A 139 1.69 19.77 15.95
N HIS A 140 0.40 19.82 15.59
CA HIS A 140 -0.36 21.07 15.43
C HIS A 140 -0.68 21.81 16.72
N SER A 141 -0.39 21.20 17.87
CA SER A 141 -0.45 21.90 19.17
C SER A 141 0.70 22.88 19.40
N LEU A 142 1.71 22.88 18.53
CA LEU A 142 2.78 23.86 18.49
C LEU A 142 2.43 24.98 17.49
N PRO A 143 2.37 26.26 17.91
CA PRO A 143 2.15 27.37 16.99
C PRO A 143 3.17 27.44 15.84
N GLU A 144 4.41 27.04 16.11
CA GLU A 144 5.53 27.01 15.16
C GLU A 144 5.25 26.08 13.97
N THR A 145 4.50 24.99 14.17
CA THR A 145 4.08 24.06 13.11
C THR A 145 3.26 24.78 12.06
N ARG A 146 2.23 25.54 12.49
CA ARG A 146 1.39 26.31 11.57
C ARG A 146 2.18 27.44 10.91
N ALA A 147 3.03 28.14 11.66
CA ALA A 147 3.88 29.20 11.07
C ALA A 147 4.80 28.68 9.96
N PHE A 148 5.43 27.51 10.18
CA PHE A 148 6.23 26.84 9.15
C PHE A 148 5.39 26.45 7.93
N LEU A 149 4.28 25.73 8.16
CA LEU A 149 3.42 25.24 7.07
C LEU A 149 2.81 26.40 6.27
N GLU A 150 2.38 27.49 6.90
CA GLU A 150 1.85 28.66 6.21
C GLU A 150 2.92 29.34 5.32
N GLY A 151 4.17 29.39 5.78
CA GLY A 151 5.29 29.87 4.98
C GLY A 151 5.54 28.98 3.76
N TYR A 152 5.66 27.67 3.98
CA TYR A 152 5.87 26.69 2.92
C TYR A 152 4.72 26.69 1.89
N LEU A 153 3.46 26.66 2.37
CA LEU A 153 2.28 26.62 1.52
C LEU A 153 2.13 27.88 0.67
N LYS A 154 2.47 29.08 1.18
CA LYS A 154 2.49 30.31 0.37
C LYS A 154 3.44 30.19 -0.81
N GLU A 155 4.65 29.70 -0.58
CA GLU A 155 5.63 29.47 -1.65
C GLU A 155 5.14 28.41 -2.65
N MET A 156 4.47 27.35 -2.16
CA MET A 156 3.83 26.36 -3.03
C MET A 156 2.68 26.96 -3.86
N PHE A 157 1.89 27.89 -3.32
CA PHE A 157 0.83 28.55 -4.09
C PHE A 157 1.36 29.44 -5.22
N GLU A 158 2.55 30.02 -5.06
CA GLU A 158 3.25 30.76 -6.11
C GLU A 158 3.75 29.85 -7.24
N ILE A 159 4.13 28.61 -6.91
CA ILE A 159 4.58 27.61 -7.88
C ILE A 159 3.38 26.96 -8.59
N PHE A 160 2.32 26.64 -7.83
CA PHE A 160 1.11 25.98 -8.29
C PHE A 160 -0.08 26.95 -8.24
N PRO A 161 -0.32 27.77 -9.29
CA PRO A 161 -1.35 28.79 -9.29
C PRO A 161 -2.78 28.22 -9.40
N GLY A 162 -2.94 26.94 -9.76
CA GLY A 162 -4.23 26.25 -9.86
C GLY A 162 -5.09 26.36 -8.59
N LYS A 163 -6.41 26.28 -8.77
CA LYS A 163 -7.38 26.47 -7.67
C LYS A 163 -7.34 25.32 -6.65
N ASN A 164 -7.14 24.09 -7.10
CA ASN A 164 -7.22 22.90 -6.25
C ASN A 164 -5.88 22.61 -5.57
N PHE A 165 -5.90 22.23 -4.30
CA PHE A 165 -4.70 21.88 -3.53
C PHE A 165 -5.05 20.78 -2.52
N HIS A 166 -4.28 19.70 -2.52
CA HIS A 166 -4.54 18.55 -1.67
C HIS A 166 -3.65 18.58 -0.42
N VAL A 167 -4.22 18.42 0.77
CA VAL A 167 -3.50 18.57 2.04
C VAL A 167 -3.16 17.24 2.74
N GLY A 168 -3.52 16.12 2.11
CA GLY A 168 -3.31 14.77 2.65
C GLY A 168 -4.36 14.48 3.72
N LEU A 169 -3.89 14.36 4.97
CA LEU A 169 -4.63 14.04 6.20
C LEU A 169 -4.98 12.55 6.37
N ASP A 170 -4.53 11.68 5.48
CA ASP A 170 -4.58 10.23 5.60
C ASP A 170 -3.68 9.69 6.72
N GLU A 171 -3.94 8.45 7.14
CA GLU A 171 -3.04 7.58 7.92
C GLU A 171 -2.37 8.24 9.16
N SER A 172 -3.05 9.20 9.78
CA SER A 172 -2.56 10.04 10.87
C SER A 172 -2.53 9.36 12.25
N PHE A 173 -2.16 8.08 12.27
CA PHE A 173 -2.23 7.16 13.40
C PHE A 173 -1.37 7.53 14.61
N ASN A 174 -0.34 8.35 14.42
CA ASN A 174 0.57 8.81 15.46
C ASN A 174 0.14 10.12 16.13
N THR A 175 -0.94 10.74 15.67
CA THR A 175 -1.48 11.97 16.26
C THR A 175 -2.04 11.71 17.66
N GLY A 176 -1.78 12.62 18.61
CA GLY A 176 -2.37 12.58 19.95
C GLY A 176 -1.48 11.94 21.03
N PHE A 177 -0.27 11.50 20.70
CA PHE A 177 0.62 10.85 21.65
C PHE A 177 1.47 11.84 22.45
N CYS A 178 1.76 13.02 21.88
CA CYS A 178 2.67 13.94 22.55
C CYS A 178 2.01 14.65 23.75
N PRO A 179 2.78 15.12 24.74
CA PRO A 179 2.25 15.77 25.94
C PRO A 179 1.39 17.03 25.69
N LEU A 180 1.51 17.65 24.50
CA LEU A 180 0.73 18.82 24.10
C LEU A 180 -0.61 18.45 23.46
N CYS A 181 -0.65 17.34 22.73
CA CYS A 181 -1.84 16.86 22.02
C CYS A 181 -2.71 15.99 22.92
N ALA A 182 -2.11 15.14 23.77
CA ALA A 182 -2.83 14.20 24.62
C ALA A 182 -3.94 14.85 25.48
N PRO A 183 -3.72 15.99 26.16
CA PRO A 183 -4.76 16.64 26.97
C PRO A 183 -5.92 17.22 26.14
N LYS A 184 -5.69 17.58 24.87
CA LYS A 184 -6.74 18.17 24.01
C LYS A 184 -7.79 17.16 23.55
N MET A 185 -7.48 15.87 23.67
CA MET A 185 -8.39 14.79 23.30
C MET A 185 -9.34 14.40 24.44
N GLU A 186 -9.29 15.07 25.60
CA GLU A 186 -10.25 14.82 26.67
C GLU A 186 -11.69 15.03 26.21
N GLY A 187 -12.59 14.11 26.56
CA GLY A 187 -13.99 14.10 26.14
C GLY A 187 -14.22 13.47 24.77
N ASP A 188 -13.63 14.03 23.71
CA ASP A 188 -14.06 13.80 22.33
C ASP A 188 -13.02 13.12 21.41
N GLY A 189 -11.86 12.75 21.98
CA GLY A 189 -10.84 11.95 21.32
C GLY A 189 -10.10 12.66 20.18
N LEU A 190 -9.47 11.86 19.32
CA LEU A 190 -8.63 12.33 18.21
C LEU A 190 -9.36 13.26 17.23
N GLY A 191 -10.68 13.11 17.10
CA GLY A 191 -11.50 13.93 16.21
C GLY A 191 -11.47 15.43 16.53
N VAL A 192 -11.10 15.82 17.76
CA VAL A 192 -10.91 17.24 18.13
C VAL A 192 -9.71 17.83 17.41
N ILE A 193 -8.56 17.15 17.50
CA ILE A 193 -7.32 17.61 16.85
C ILE A 193 -7.48 17.58 15.34
N TYR A 194 -8.05 16.50 14.81
CA TYR A 194 -8.21 16.34 13.37
C TYR A 194 -9.09 17.43 12.75
N MET A 195 -10.23 17.77 13.39
CA MET A 195 -11.08 18.86 12.91
C MET A 195 -10.42 20.23 13.05
N ASP A 196 -9.65 20.49 14.11
CA ASP A 196 -8.89 21.74 14.27
C ASP A 196 -7.85 21.92 13.14
N VAL A 197 -7.22 20.84 12.68
CA VAL A 197 -6.33 20.87 11.52
C VAL A 197 -7.09 21.11 10.22
N ILE A 198 -8.25 20.46 10.01
CA ILE A 198 -9.10 20.70 8.84
C ILE A 198 -9.55 22.16 8.78
N ASP A 199 -10.05 22.71 9.88
CA ASP A 199 -10.57 24.08 9.94
C ASP A 199 -9.46 25.10 9.68
N TRP A 200 -8.26 24.88 10.24
CA TRP A 200 -7.09 25.71 9.95
C TRP A 200 -6.68 25.61 8.47
N ALA A 201 -6.51 24.40 7.94
CA ALA A 201 -6.05 24.18 6.57
C ALA A 201 -7.05 24.76 5.56
N HIS A 202 -8.34 24.45 5.72
CA HIS A 202 -9.42 24.99 4.90
C HIS A 202 -9.44 26.51 4.92
N GLY A 203 -9.42 27.11 6.11
CA GLY A 203 -9.44 28.56 6.27
C GLY A 203 -8.21 29.25 5.66
N PHE A 204 -7.04 28.64 5.79
CA PHE A 204 -5.80 29.17 5.20
C PHE A 204 -5.80 29.06 3.67
N LEU A 205 -6.19 27.91 3.12
CA LEU A 205 -6.31 27.72 1.67
C LEU A 205 -7.35 28.67 1.07
N ALA A 206 -8.53 28.79 1.67
CA ALA A 206 -9.60 29.66 1.19
C ALA A 206 -9.18 31.14 1.15
N LYS A 207 -8.48 31.62 2.18
CA LYS A 207 -7.92 32.99 2.21
C LYS A 207 -6.91 33.27 1.08
N ASN A 208 -6.28 32.22 0.56
CA ASN A 208 -5.33 32.31 -0.55
C ASN A 208 -5.95 31.86 -1.90
N GLY A 209 -7.28 31.79 -1.98
CA GLY A 209 -8.01 31.45 -3.21
C GLY A 209 -7.89 29.98 -3.64
N LYS A 210 -7.47 29.10 -2.73
CA LYS A 210 -7.33 27.66 -2.97
C LYS A 210 -8.54 26.90 -2.44
N ARG A 211 -8.89 25.82 -3.14
CA ARG A 211 -9.90 24.83 -2.77
C ARG A 211 -9.20 23.59 -2.23
N MET A 212 -9.57 23.19 -1.02
CA MET A 212 -8.95 22.06 -0.32
C MET A 212 -9.47 20.72 -0.86
N TRP A 213 -8.54 19.81 -1.14
CA TRP A 213 -8.79 18.38 -1.30
C TRP A 213 -8.15 17.64 -0.12
N MET A 214 -8.75 16.54 0.30
CA MET A 214 -8.20 15.69 1.36
C MET A 214 -8.63 14.23 1.19
N TRP A 215 -7.86 13.31 1.76
CA TRP A 215 -8.31 11.94 1.95
C TRP A 215 -9.31 11.87 3.11
N ASP A 216 -10.26 10.95 3.05
CA ASP A 216 -11.41 10.89 3.97
C ASP A 216 -11.35 9.74 4.99
N ASP A 217 -10.28 8.94 4.98
CA ASP A 217 -10.18 7.67 5.69
C ASP A 217 -10.36 7.78 7.20
N PHE A 218 -9.89 8.89 7.79
CA PHE A 218 -9.98 9.08 9.23
C PHE A 218 -11.40 9.32 9.76
N PHE A 219 -12.36 9.66 8.90
CA PHE A 219 -13.76 9.81 9.32
C PHE A 219 -14.40 8.48 9.75
N GLU A 220 -13.80 7.33 9.44
CA GLU A 220 -14.19 6.04 10.02
C GLU A 220 -14.10 6.00 11.54
N PHE A 221 -13.18 6.76 12.13
CA PHE A 221 -13.00 6.79 13.58
C PHE A 221 -13.94 7.79 14.27
N PHE A 222 -14.34 8.87 13.59
CA PHE A 222 -15.23 9.91 14.12
C PHE A 222 -16.31 10.29 13.08
N PRO A 223 -17.16 9.32 12.69
CA PRO A 223 -18.14 9.48 11.61
C PRO A 223 -19.14 10.62 11.86
N GLU A 224 -19.41 10.93 13.13
CA GLU A 224 -20.28 12.02 13.55
C GLU A 224 -19.77 13.41 13.14
N ARG A 225 -18.45 13.55 12.86
CA ARG A 225 -17.82 14.82 12.50
C ARG A 225 -17.84 15.12 11.00
N VAL A 226 -18.20 14.16 10.14
CA VAL A 226 -18.35 14.39 8.70
C VAL A 226 -19.29 15.55 8.40
N LYS A 227 -20.33 15.73 9.23
CA LYS A 227 -21.27 16.85 9.09
C LYS A 227 -20.67 18.24 9.30
N ASN A 228 -19.50 18.31 9.91
CA ASN A 228 -18.79 19.55 10.21
C ASN A 228 -17.80 19.92 9.09
N VAL A 229 -17.58 19.04 8.11
CA VAL A 229 -16.65 19.31 7.01
C VAL A 229 -17.20 20.44 6.14
N PRO A 230 -16.38 21.44 5.78
CA PRO A 230 -16.79 22.51 4.88
C PRO A 230 -17.25 21.99 3.51
N LYS A 231 -18.34 22.54 2.99
CA LYS A 231 -19.01 22.02 1.76
C LYS A 231 -18.18 22.14 0.49
N ASP A 232 -17.24 23.06 0.45
CA ASP A 232 -16.38 23.32 -0.70
C ASP A 232 -15.07 22.51 -0.67
N VAL A 233 -14.87 21.61 0.29
CA VAL A 233 -13.81 20.59 0.26
C VAL A 233 -14.13 19.53 -0.81
N VAL A 234 -13.09 18.91 -1.37
CA VAL A 234 -13.21 17.69 -2.18
C VAL A 234 -12.72 16.50 -1.36
N MET A 235 -13.59 15.52 -1.12
CA MET A 235 -13.27 14.31 -0.37
C MET A 235 -12.75 13.22 -1.31
N CYS A 236 -11.54 12.73 -1.11
CA CYS A 236 -10.94 11.67 -1.91
C CYS A 236 -11.09 10.33 -1.19
N ASN A 237 -12.03 9.51 -1.66
CA ASN A 237 -12.37 8.22 -1.06
C ASN A 237 -11.56 7.09 -1.71
N TRP A 238 -10.53 6.63 -1.02
CA TRP A 238 -9.64 5.57 -1.52
C TRP A 238 -10.04 4.18 -1.04
N GLU A 239 -10.11 3.21 -1.95
CA GLU A 239 -10.34 1.81 -1.63
C GLU A 239 -9.63 0.97 -2.68
N TYR A 240 -8.81 0.04 -2.24
CA TYR A 240 -7.93 -0.75 -3.10
C TYR A 240 -8.31 -2.24 -3.12
N SER A 241 -9.20 -2.65 -2.21
CA SER A 241 -9.77 -3.97 -2.23
C SER A 241 -10.57 -4.18 -3.51
N PRO A 242 -10.43 -5.34 -4.17
CA PRO A 242 -11.31 -5.68 -5.28
C PRO A 242 -12.73 -6.02 -4.80
N ASP A 243 -13.02 -6.04 -3.49
CA ASP A 243 -14.35 -6.32 -2.94
C ASP A 243 -15.23 -5.08 -2.76
N VAL A 244 -15.44 -4.36 -3.87
CA VAL A 244 -16.37 -3.22 -3.93
C VAL A 244 -17.63 -3.65 -4.67
N SER A 245 -18.80 -3.36 -4.11
CA SER A 245 -20.08 -3.61 -4.79
C SER A 245 -20.70 -2.30 -5.27
N ALA A 246 -21.39 -2.34 -6.41
CA ALA A 246 -22.04 -1.17 -6.96
C ALA A 246 -23.20 -0.67 -6.08
N GLU A 247 -23.82 -1.58 -5.30
CA GLU A 247 -24.99 -1.29 -4.47
C GLU A 247 -24.60 -0.80 -3.08
N ARG A 248 -23.49 -1.31 -2.52
CA ARG A 248 -23.13 -1.08 -1.12
C ARG A 248 -21.82 -0.30 -0.93
N GLY A 249 -21.16 0.10 -2.01
CA GLY A 249 -19.91 0.85 -1.98
C GLY A 249 -18.70 0.10 -1.40
N PRO A 250 -17.61 0.83 -1.11
CA PRO A 250 -16.42 0.30 -0.45
C PRO A 250 -16.74 -0.18 0.97
N HIS A 251 -15.93 -1.12 1.47
CA HIS A 251 -16.15 -1.72 2.80
C HIS A 251 -15.46 -0.96 3.92
N GLY A 252 -14.58 -0.02 3.56
CA GLY A 252 -13.87 0.87 4.47
C GLY A 252 -12.36 0.78 4.21
N HIS A 253 -11.64 1.85 4.54
CA HIS A 253 -10.24 2.06 4.21
C HIS A 253 -9.29 1.09 4.92
N PHE A 254 -9.62 0.68 6.16
CA PHE A 254 -8.71 -0.08 7.04
C PHE A 254 -9.13 -1.54 7.29
N GLY A 255 -9.55 -2.23 6.22
CA GLY A 255 -9.87 -3.65 6.27
C GLY A 255 -11.21 -3.94 6.96
N GLU A 256 -12.26 -3.26 6.51
CA GLU A 256 -13.67 -3.53 6.88
C GLU A 256 -14.06 -3.19 8.34
N ARG A 257 -13.28 -2.38 9.06
CA ARG A 257 -13.56 -2.02 10.46
C ARG A 257 -14.83 -1.20 10.65
N TYR A 258 -15.09 -0.30 9.71
CA TYR A 258 -16.22 0.59 9.76
C TYR A 258 -16.77 0.79 8.36
N ARG A 259 -17.96 0.25 8.13
CA ARG A 259 -18.62 0.35 6.83
C ARG A 259 -19.61 1.49 6.83
N ARG A 260 -19.38 2.47 5.96
CA ARG A 260 -20.34 3.54 5.67
C ARG A 260 -20.18 3.98 4.22
N ASP A 261 -21.30 4.25 3.56
CA ASP A 261 -21.32 4.70 2.16
C ASP A 261 -20.98 6.20 2.11
N TRP A 262 -19.69 6.51 2.25
CA TRP A 262 -19.20 7.88 2.36
C TRP A 262 -19.49 8.71 1.12
N VAL A 263 -19.28 8.15 -0.07
CA VAL A 263 -19.46 8.85 -1.34
C VAL A 263 -20.91 9.30 -1.52
N ARG A 264 -21.91 8.44 -1.24
CA ARG A 264 -23.32 8.85 -1.30
C ARG A 264 -23.66 9.88 -0.24
N GLU A 265 -23.13 9.73 0.98
CA GLU A 265 -23.36 10.72 2.03
C GLU A 265 -22.77 12.09 1.67
N TYR A 266 -21.61 12.15 0.99
CA TYR A 266 -21.07 13.39 0.46
C TYR A 266 -21.97 13.98 -0.62
N ALA A 267 -22.44 13.18 -1.57
CA ALA A 267 -23.35 13.61 -2.61
C ALA A 267 -24.67 14.19 -2.02
N GLU A 268 -25.28 13.50 -1.05
CA GLU A 268 -26.49 13.97 -0.35
C GLU A 268 -26.29 15.30 0.39
N ARG A 269 -25.07 15.57 0.86
CA ARG A 269 -24.69 16.82 1.54
C ARG A 269 -24.27 17.93 0.58
N GLY A 270 -24.08 17.62 -0.70
CA GLY A 270 -23.55 18.53 -1.71
C GLY A 270 -22.05 18.81 -1.52
N VAL A 271 -21.29 17.81 -1.05
CA VAL A 271 -19.83 17.84 -0.95
C VAL A 271 -19.27 17.07 -2.14
N ASP A 272 -18.35 17.69 -2.87
CA ASP A 272 -17.70 17.01 -4.00
C ASP A 272 -16.81 15.87 -3.51
N SER A 273 -16.79 14.78 -4.27
CA SER A 273 -15.94 13.63 -3.94
C SER A 273 -15.30 12.98 -5.15
N MET A 274 -14.19 12.29 -4.92
CA MET A 274 -13.48 11.46 -5.87
C MET A 274 -13.52 10.02 -5.39
N VAL A 275 -13.82 9.06 -6.29
CA VAL A 275 -13.45 7.66 -6.04
C VAL A 275 -12.00 7.43 -6.43
N CYS A 276 -11.23 6.76 -5.57
CA CYS A 276 -9.78 6.65 -5.73
C CYS A 276 -9.31 5.18 -5.74
N PRO A 277 -9.49 4.44 -6.85
CA PRO A 277 -8.96 3.08 -6.99
C PRO A 277 -7.44 3.06 -7.21
N TRP A 278 -6.82 1.91 -6.94
CA TRP A 278 -5.39 1.66 -7.18
C TRP A 278 -5.19 0.39 -8.01
N SER A 279 -4.35 0.49 -9.06
CA SER A 279 -3.70 -0.54 -9.93
C SER A 279 -4.40 -1.86 -10.27
N ASN A 280 -5.14 -2.49 -9.36
CA ASN A 280 -5.95 -3.67 -9.56
C ASN A 280 -7.17 -3.37 -10.45
N VAL A 281 -7.16 -3.94 -11.64
CA VAL A 281 -8.22 -3.83 -12.67
C VAL A 281 -9.63 -4.16 -12.18
N VAL A 282 -9.80 -5.12 -11.26
CA VAL A 282 -11.13 -5.47 -10.69
C VAL A 282 -11.59 -4.40 -9.71
N ASN A 283 -10.68 -3.87 -8.89
CA ASN A 283 -10.96 -2.73 -8.02
C ASN A 283 -11.34 -1.50 -8.85
N ILE A 284 -10.54 -1.18 -9.87
CA ILE A 284 -10.76 -0.06 -10.79
C ILE A 284 -12.16 -0.11 -11.42
N GLU A 285 -12.55 -1.26 -11.99
CA GLU A 285 -13.86 -1.46 -12.61
C GLU A 285 -14.99 -1.21 -11.58
N ARG A 286 -14.88 -1.84 -10.42
CA ARG A 286 -15.93 -1.81 -9.38
C ARG A 286 -16.05 -0.45 -8.71
N MET A 287 -14.94 0.18 -8.33
CA MET A 287 -14.91 1.53 -7.74
C MET A 287 -15.42 2.58 -8.72
N SER A 288 -15.00 2.51 -9.99
CA SER A 288 -15.49 3.45 -11.02
C SER A 288 -17.00 3.31 -11.20
N THR A 289 -17.49 2.07 -11.39
CA THR A 289 -18.93 1.80 -11.57
C THR A 289 -19.76 2.24 -10.36
N TYR A 290 -19.24 2.02 -9.16
CA TYR A 290 -19.89 2.50 -7.94
C TYR A 290 -19.89 4.03 -7.86
N GLY A 291 -18.76 4.70 -8.10
CA GLY A 291 -18.64 6.16 -8.03
C GLY A 291 -19.63 6.88 -8.93
N GLU A 292 -19.81 6.39 -10.17
CA GLU A 292 -20.81 6.91 -11.11
C GLU A 292 -22.23 6.85 -10.53
N LYS A 293 -22.60 5.71 -9.90
CA LYS A 293 -23.92 5.52 -9.30
C LYS A 293 -24.10 6.29 -7.99
N ALA A 294 -23.03 6.45 -7.22
CA ALA A 294 -23.03 7.11 -5.92
C ALA A 294 -23.04 8.64 -6.04
N GLY A 295 -22.77 9.19 -7.22
CA GLY A 295 -22.75 10.63 -7.47
C GLY A 295 -21.40 11.28 -7.16
N ALA A 296 -20.29 10.54 -7.31
CA ALA A 296 -18.95 11.11 -7.22
C ALA A 296 -18.74 12.18 -8.31
N SER A 297 -18.13 13.30 -7.94
CA SER A 297 -17.85 14.42 -8.85
C SER A 297 -16.71 14.09 -9.83
N GLY A 298 -15.86 13.14 -9.47
CA GLY A 298 -14.84 12.61 -10.34
C GLY A 298 -14.20 11.31 -9.85
N ALA A 299 -13.11 10.93 -10.50
CA ALA A 299 -12.31 9.77 -10.14
C ALA A 299 -10.81 10.09 -10.23
N LEU A 300 -10.03 9.50 -9.32
CA LEU A 300 -8.58 9.65 -9.23
C LEU A 300 -7.93 8.27 -9.26
N LEU A 301 -7.26 7.92 -10.36
CA LEU A 301 -6.45 6.70 -10.39
C LEU A 301 -5.19 6.96 -9.57
N THR A 302 -5.12 6.37 -8.38
CA THR A 302 -3.91 6.44 -7.57
C THR A 302 -2.86 5.50 -8.15
N GLN A 303 -1.61 5.94 -8.08
CA GLN A 303 -0.42 5.16 -8.40
C GLN A 303 0.59 5.48 -7.32
N TRP A 304 0.83 4.50 -6.45
CA TRP A 304 1.80 4.61 -5.37
C TRP A 304 3.11 3.99 -5.85
N GLU A 305 4.11 4.83 -6.02
CA GLU A 305 5.46 4.39 -6.32
C GLU A 305 6.07 3.94 -5.00
N MET A 306 5.91 2.65 -4.67
CA MET A 306 6.80 2.03 -3.69
C MET A 306 8.23 2.35 -4.14
N SER A 307 9.12 2.66 -3.20
CA SER A 307 10.40 3.35 -3.48
C SER A 307 11.23 2.77 -4.63
N ALA A 308 10.99 1.55 -5.11
CA ALA A 308 11.78 0.84 -6.11
C ALA A 308 11.05 0.45 -7.42
N MET A 309 9.88 1.00 -7.74
CA MET A 309 9.16 0.64 -8.97
C MET A 309 9.24 1.74 -10.03
N PHE A 310 9.39 1.33 -11.30
CA PHE A 310 9.19 2.22 -12.44
C PHE A 310 7.69 2.30 -12.76
N HIS A 311 7.24 3.47 -13.23
CA HIS A 311 5.85 3.66 -13.60
C HIS A 311 5.46 2.97 -14.92
N SER A 312 6.45 2.58 -15.73
CA SER A 312 6.22 2.14 -17.12
C SER A 312 5.26 0.95 -17.20
N ALA A 313 5.37 -0.04 -16.31
CA ALA A 313 4.47 -1.20 -16.29
C ALA A 313 3.01 -0.85 -15.97
N ALA A 314 2.75 0.27 -15.29
CA ALA A 314 1.40 0.73 -14.97
C ALA A 314 0.73 1.44 -16.16
N LEU A 315 1.50 1.91 -17.14
CA LEU A 315 0.99 2.73 -18.25
C LEU A 315 -0.15 2.09 -19.06
N PRO A 316 -0.18 0.77 -19.34
CA PRO A 316 -1.34 0.15 -19.98
C PRO A 316 -2.64 0.27 -19.18
N VAL A 317 -2.56 0.11 -17.85
CA VAL A 317 -3.72 0.29 -16.97
C VAL A 317 -4.13 1.76 -16.92
N VAL A 318 -3.16 2.68 -16.81
CA VAL A 318 -3.43 4.13 -16.88
C VAL A 318 -4.13 4.51 -18.19
N ARG A 319 -3.68 3.99 -19.33
CA ARG A 319 -4.31 4.21 -20.64
C ARG A 319 -5.75 3.72 -20.66
N ALA A 320 -5.98 2.48 -20.21
CA ALA A 320 -7.29 1.87 -20.19
C ALA A 320 -8.27 2.66 -19.31
N VAL A 321 -7.84 3.09 -18.12
CA VAL A 321 -8.67 3.89 -17.20
C VAL A 321 -9.00 5.26 -17.77
N GLY A 322 -8.02 5.97 -18.34
CA GLY A 322 -8.25 7.26 -18.98
C GLY A 322 -9.33 7.16 -20.07
N ARG A 323 -9.22 6.14 -20.93
CA ARG A 323 -10.18 5.87 -22.01
C ARG A 323 -11.57 5.49 -21.48
N TRP A 324 -11.59 4.67 -20.43
CA TRP A 324 -12.82 4.27 -19.77
C TRP A 324 -13.58 5.48 -19.22
N TRP A 325 -12.87 6.41 -18.59
CA TRP A 325 -13.48 7.60 -18.00
C TRP A 325 -13.76 8.71 -19.02
N SER A 326 -13.12 8.74 -20.19
CA SER A 326 -13.28 9.81 -21.20
C SER A 326 -14.50 9.65 -22.12
N SER A 327 -15.32 8.60 -21.92
CA SER A 327 -16.49 8.20 -22.73
C SER A 327 -16.25 7.78 -24.19
N ASP A 328 -14.99 7.75 -24.65
CA ASP A 328 -14.61 7.40 -26.03
C ASP A 328 -15.04 5.97 -26.47
N ILE A 329 -15.31 5.10 -25.50
CA ILE A 329 -15.59 3.65 -25.69
C ILE A 329 -16.76 3.17 -24.83
N ARG A 330 -17.68 4.08 -24.51
CA ARG A 330 -18.81 3.81 -23.60
C ARG A 330 -19.67 2.64 -24.10
N GLY A 331 -19.90 1.66 -23.22
CA GLY A 331 -20.68 0.44 -23.51
C GLY A 331 -19.83 -0.84 -23.60
N ASN A 332 -18.51 -0.72 -23.72
CA ASN A 332 -17.59 -1.84 -23.54
C ASN A 332 -17.52 -2.26 -22.07
N SER A 333 -16.94 -3.43 -21.78
CA SER A 333 -16.45 -3.76 -20.43
C SER A 333 -15.07 -3.12 -20.20
N PHE A 334 -14.65 -2.99 -18.94
CA PHE A 334 -13.30 -2.50 -18.64
C PHE A 334 -12.24 -3.43 -19.25
N ASP A 335 -12.54 -4.73 -19.31
CA ASP A 335 -11.69 -5.73 -19.94
C ASP A 335 -11.48 -5.48 -21.44
N ALA A 336 -12.55 -5.22 -22.19
CA ALA A 336 -12.47 -4.87 -23.61
C ALA A 336 -11.75 -3.52 -23.83
N THR A 337 -11.85 -2.61 -22.86
CA THR A 337 -11.15 -1.33 -22.87
C THR A 337 -9.64 -1.51 -22.69
N LEU A 338 -9.24 -2.43 -21.81
CA LEU A 338 -7.84 -2.79 -21.67
C LEU A 338 -7.29 -3.41 -22.96
N ASP A 339 -8.06 -4.25 -23.66
CA ASP A 339 -7.64 -4.81 -24.95
C ASP A 339 -7.38 -3.72 -26.00
N ILE A 340 -8.25 -2.70 -26.05
CA ILE A 340 -8.05 -1.51 -26.90
C ILE A 340 -6.78 -0.76 -26.51
N ALA A 341 -6.59 -0.50 -25.21
CA ALA A 341 -5.40 0.18 -24.70
C ALA A 341 -4.11 -0.58 -25.01
N LEU A 342 -4.12 -1.91 -24.88
CA LEU A 342 -3.00 -2.78 -25.24
C LEU A 342 -2.72 -2.76 -26.74
N ALA A 343 -3.75 -2.75 -27.59
CA ALA A 343 -3.57 -2.62 -29.04
C ALA A 343 -3.01 -1.25 -29.44
N GLU A 344 -3.42 -0.16 -28.76
CA GLU A 344 -2.88 1.19 -28.99
C GLU A 344 -1.40 1.32 -28.58
N ILE A 345 -1.02 0.77 -27.42
CA ILE A 345 0.35 0.83 -26.91
C ILE A 345 1.25 -0.15 -27.66
N PHE A 346 0.73 -1.34 -27.96
CA PHE A 346 1.48 -2.45 -28.54
C PHE A 346 0.91 -2.90 -29.89
N PRO A 347 0.92 -2.02 -30.93
CA PRO A 347 0.43 -2.39 -32.26
C PRO A 347 1.29 -3.45 -32.93
N MET A 348 2.51 -3.69 -32.42
CA MET A 348 3.43 -4.70 -32.93
C MET A 348 3.18 -6.11 -32.39
N LEU A 349 2.47 -6.25 -31.26
CA LEU A 349 2.24 -7.56 -30.64
C LEU A 349 1.12 -8.31 -31.38
N THR A 350 1.16 -9.63 -31.38
CA THR A 350 0.02 -10.46 -31.78
C THR A 350 -1.08 -10.44 -30.71
N ASP A 351 -2.25 -11.03 -31.00
CA ASP A 351 -3.31 -11.19 -30.00
C ASP A 351 -2.88 -12.09 -28.85
N GLU A 352 -2.13 -13.17 -29.13
CA GLU A 352 -1.58 -14.06 -28.10
C GLU A 352 -0.56 -13.36 -27.19
N GLU A 353 0.27 -12.50 -27.77
CA GLU A 353 1.26 -11.72 -27.02
C GLU A 353 0.58 -10.63 -26.17
N ARG A 354 -0.44 -9.93 -26.69
CA ARG A 354 -1.27 -9.02 -25.89
C ARG A 354 -2.01 -9.76 -24.77
N CYS A 355 -2.48 -10.98 -25.02
CA CYS A 355 -3.04 -11.84 -23.98
C CYS A 355 -2.02 -12.13 -22.89
N ALA A 356 -0.77 -12.45 -23.26
CA ALA A 356 0.30 -12.66 -22.28
C ALA A 356 0.59 -11.38 -21.45
N VAL A 357 0.63 -10.19 -22.07
CA VAL A 357 0.74 -8.92 -21.33
C VAL A 357 -0.43 -8.75 -20.36
N LYS A 358 -1.66 -9.02 -20.82
CA LYS A 358 -2.87 -8.95 -19.99
C LYS A 358 -2.81 -9.88 -18.79
N VAL A 359 -2.29 -11.11 -18.93
CA VAL A 359 -2.05 -12.03 -17.79
C VAL A 359 -1.13 -11.42 -16.75
N LEU A 360 -0.08 -10.72 -17.17
CA LEU A 360 0.88 -10.10 -16.24
C LEU A 360 0.34 -8.85 -15.54
N LEU A 361 -0.65 -8.17 -16.15
CA LEU A 361 -1.35 -7.03 -15.55
C LEU A 361 -2.52 -7.45 -14.64
N TYR A 362 -3.13 -8.60 -14.90
CA TYR A 362 -4.23 -9.16 -14.11
C TYR A 362 -3.72 -10.06 -12.99
N ASP A 363 -4.41 -10.05 -11.85
CA ASP A 363 -4.37 -11.20 -10.96
C ASP A 363 -5.15 -12.36 -11.61
N CYS A 364 -4.44 -13.40 -12.04
CA CYS A 364 -5.02 -14.60 -12.66
C CYS A 364 -6.14 -15.24 -11.80
N ARG A 365 -6.17 -14.96 -10.49
CA ARG A 365 -7.24 -15.39 -9.56
C ARG A 365 -8.61 -14.77 -9.87
N ARG A 366 -8.73 -13.79 -10.78
CA ARG A 366 -10.02 -13.12 -11.10
C ARG A 366 -10.31 -12.86 -12.59
N LEU A 367 -9.56 -13.45 -13.52
CA LEU A 367 -9.88 -13.40 -14.96
C LEU A 367 -11.34 -13.83 -15.22
N ARG A 368 -12.13 -12.98 -15.90
CA ARG A 368 -13.52 -13.29 -16.29
C ARG A 368 -13.56 -13.89 -17.71
N THR A 369 -14.60 -14.69 -17.91
CA THR A 369 -14.79 -15.74 -18.93
C THR A 369 -15.20 -15.27 -20.34
N SER A 370 -14.95 -14.03 -20.75
CA SER A 370 -15.20 -13.63 -22.14
C SER A 370 -13.97 -13.92 -22.99
N SER A 371 -13.97 -15.08 -23.67
CA SER A 371 -12.88 -15.66 -24.50
C SER A 371 -11.54 -15.73 -23.76
N ASP A 372 -11.38 -16.80 -22.98
CA ASP A 372 -10.33 -16.96 -21.97
C ASP A 372 -8.93 -16.63 -22.49
N VAL A 373 -8.32 -15.59 -21.91
CA VAL A 373 -6.88 -15.29 -21.99
C VAL A 373 -6.05 -16.55 -21.73
N LEU A 374 -6.53 -17.42 -20.85
CA LEU A 374 -5.93 -18.72 -20.53
C LEU A 374 -6.02 -19.73 -21.68
N SER A 375 -7.09 -19.69 -22.47
CA SER A 375 -7.25 -20.56 -23.65
C SER A 375 -6.25 -20.21 -24.76
N TYR A 376 -5.94 -18.93 -24.95
CA TYR A 376 -4.86 -18.48 -25.85
C TYR A 376 -3.49 -18.98 -25.38
N LEU A 377 -3.28 -19.11 -24.08
CA LEU A 377 -2.10 -19.74 -23.49
C LEU A 377 -2.18 -21.29 -23.45
N GLY A 378 -3.19 -21.89 -24.08
CA GLY A 378 -3.32 -23.34 -24.21
C GLY A 378 -3.91 -24.05 -22.98
N PHE A 379 -4.41 -23.32 -21.99
CA PHE A 379 -5.06 -23.91 -20.82
C PHE A 379 -6.52 -24.25 -21.11
N LYS A 380 -6.90 -25.50 -20.86
CA LYS A 380 -8.29 -25.99 -20.91
C LYS A 380 -9.04 -25.80 -19.60
N GLU A 381 -8.30 -25.68 -18.50
CA GLU A 381 -8.79 -25.46 -17.14
C GLU A 381 -8.01 -24.29 -16.52
N ARG A 382 -8.54 -23.71 -15.46
CA ARG A 382 -7.89 -22.58 -14.80
C ARG A 382 -6.57 -23.05 -14.14
N PRO A 383 -5.40 -22.57 -14.60
CA PRO A 383 -4.13 -22.97 -14.01
C PRO A 383 -3.91 -22.24 -12.68
N GLU A 384 -2.95 -22.73 -11.91
CA GLU A 384 -2.37 -21.94 -10.82
C GLU A 384 -1.80 -20.63 -11.38
N ARG A 385 -2.00 -19.52 -10.65
CA ARG A 385 -1.56 -18.17 -11.03
C ARG A 385 -0.11 -18.15 -11.53
N ARG A 386 0.79 -18.79 -10.78
CA ARG A 386 2.23 -18.85 -11.11
C ARG A 386 2.48 -19.52 -12.45
N THR A 387 1.77 -20.60 -12.76
CA THR A 387 1.91 -21.32 -14.03
C THR A 387 1.50 -20.45 -15.21
N ALA A 388 0.43 -19.65 -15.06
CA ALA A 388 0.01 -18.69 -16.08
C ALA A 388 1.02 -17.55 -16.26
N GLU A 389 1.52 -16.94 -15.17
CA GLU A 389 2.52 -15.86 -15.21
C GLU A 389 3.84 -16.35 -15.84
N GLU A 390 4.32 -17.54 -15.48
CA GLU A 390 5.53 -18.14 -16.07
C GLU A 390 5.37 -18.42 -17.57
N LEU A 391 4.20 -18.90 -18.00
CA LEU A 391 3.92 -19.13 -19.42
C LEU A 391 3.81 -17.81 -20.18
N ALA A 392 3.16 -16.79 -19.61
CA ALA A 392 3.08 -15.46 -20.22
C ALA A 392 4.48 -14.85 -20.42
N VAL A 393 5.37 -14.93 -19.41
CA VAL A 393 6.77 -14.50 -19.54
C VAL A 393 7.48 -15.27 -20.65
N LYS A 394 7.31 -16.60 -20.73
CA LYS A 394 7.90 -17.43 -21.80
C LYS A 394 7.39 -17.05 -23.17
N THR A 395 6.08 -16.82 -23.33
CA THR A 395 5.46 -16.37 -24.59
C THR A 395 6.07 -15.06 -25.05
N LEU A 396 6.18 -14.08 -24.17
CA LEU A 396 6.76 -12.78 -24.50
C LEU A 396 8.26 -12.87 -24.82
N LYS A 397 9.01 -13.74 -24.15
CA LYS A 397 10.43 -14.00 -24.44
C LYS A 397 10.67 -14.75 -25.76
N ALA A 398 9.73 -15.60 -26.16
CA ALA A 398 9.80 -16.35 -27.41
C ALA A 398 9.33 -15.53 -28.62
N SER A 399 8.72 -14.36 -28.40
CA SER A 399 8.31 -13.45 -29.47
C SER A 399 9.50 -13.06 -30.35
N SER A 400 9.24 -12.88 -31.65
CA SER A 400 10.25 -12.39 -32.62
C SER A 400 10.57 -10.91 -32.44
N LEU A 401 9.80 -10.22 -31.60
CA LEU A 401 10.06 -8.88 -31.18
C LEU A 401 11.27 -8.93 -30.24
N LYS A 402 12.27 -8.10 -30.53
CA LYS A 402 13.50 -7.97 -29.74
C LYS A 402 13.46 -6.87 -28.64
N PRO A 403 12.40 -6.63 -27.84
CA PRO A 403 12.49 -5.63 -26.77
C PRO A 403 13.34 -6.11 -25.58
N LEU A 404 13.73 -7.39 -25.56
CA LEU A 404 14.72 -7.96 -24.64
C LEU A 404 16.10 -8.12 -25.31
N SER A 405 16.45 -7.30 -26.31
CA SER A 405 17.74 -7.36 -27.03
C SER A 405 18.98 -7.11 -26.17
N GLY A 406 18.80 -6.84 -24.88
CA GLY A 406 19.83 -6.37 -23.96
C GLY A 406 19.86 -4.86 -23.82
N ASP A 407 19.49 -4.11 -24.86
CA ASP A 407 19.50 -2.64 -24.84
C ASP A 407 18.44 -2.05 -23.90
N ILE A 408 18.76 -0.91 -23.28
CA ILE A 408 17.82 -0.11 -22.48
C ILE A 408 17.17 0.93 -23.39
N PRO A 409 15.84 0.88 -23.63
CA PRO A 409 15.18 1.86 -24.47
C PRO A 409 15.33 3.27 -23.89
N ALA A 410 15.65 4.29 -24.69
CA ALA A 410 15.88 5.64 -24.17
C ALA A 410 14.60 6.33 -23.64
N ASN A 411 13.44 6.01 -24.22
CA ASN A 411 12.16 6.61 -23.82
C ASN A 411 11.35 5.63 -22.96
N PRO A 412 11.09 5.94 -21.67
CA PRO A 412 10.34 5.07 -20.77
C PRO A 412 8.86 4.90 -21.16
N PHE A 413 8.32 5.79 -22.00
CA PHE A 413 6.96 5.69 -22.56
C PHE A 413 6.89 4.89 -23.87
N SER A 414 8.02 4.37 -24.37
CA SER A 414 8.03 3.56 -25.58
C SER A 414 7.45 2.17 -25.33
N PRO A 415 6.82 1.52 -26.34
CA PRO A 415 6.29 0.17 -26.17
C PRO A 415 7.36 -0.85 -25.71
N ALA A 416 8.60 -0.70 -26.16
CA ALA A 416 9.71 -1.54 -25.73
C ALA A 416 10.01 -1.38 -24.23
N ALA A 417 10.06 -0.14 -23.72
CA ALA A 417 10.32 0.13 -22.30
C ALA A 417 9.20 -0.39 -21.40
N ILE A 418 7.95 -0.19 -21.82
CA ILE A 418 6.76 -0.66 -21.08
C ILE A 418 6.77 -2.18 -21.00
N LEU A 419 6.98 -2.87 -22.12
CA LEU A 419 7.00 -4.33 -22.16
C LEU A 419 8.15 -4.92 -21.34
N ASP A 420 9.33 -4.30 -21.43
CA ASP A 420 10.51 -4.69 -20.65
C ASP A 420 10.26 -4.59 -19.14
N ASP A 421 9.64 -3.49 -18.69
CA ASP A 421 9.29 -3.30 -17.28
C ASP A 421 8.25 -4.33 -16.80
N ILE A 422 7.21 -4.60 -17.58
CA ILE A 422 6.18 -5.62 -17.26
C ILE A 422 6.82 -7.01 -17.07
N VAL A 423 7.69 -7.42 -18.00
CA VAL A 423 8.37 -8.71 -17.92
C VAL A 423 9.29 -8.75 -16.70
N ALA A 424 10.11 -7.72 -16.49
CA ALA A 424 11.04 -7.67 -15.37
C ALA A 424 10.33 -7.68 -13.99
N GLN A 425 9.18 -7.01 -13.84
CA GLN A 425 8.37 -7.08 -12.61
C GLN A 425 7.81 -8.49 -12.38
N ALA A 426 7.32 -9.15 -13.43
CA ALA A 426 6.83 -10.53 -13.34
C ALA A 426 7.95 -11.51 -12.93
N GLU A 427 9.15 -11.37 -13.49
CA GLU A 427 10.30 -12.20 -13.12
C GLU A 427 10.75 -11.97 -11.69
N GLN A 428 10.86 -10.71 -11.26
CA GLN A 428 11.17 -10.35 -9.88
C GLN A 428 10.16 -10.98 -8.91
N LYS A 429 8.86 -10.90 -9.23
CA LYS A 429 7.81 -11.52 -8.44
C LYS A 429 7.97 -13.05 -8.38
N ASN A 430 8.28 -13.71 -9.50
CA ASN A 430 8.52 -15.15 -9.54
C ASN A 430 9.67 -15.60 -8.63
N HIS A 431 10.72 -14.76 -8.48
CA HIS A 431 11.79 -15.01 -7.52
C HIS A 431 11.30 -14.87 -6.06
N TRP A 432 10.53 -13.82 -5.76
CA TRP A 432 9.94 -13.64 -4.43
C TRP A 432 9.01 -14.80 -4.03
N ASP A 433 8.12 -15.21 -4.93
CA ASP A 433 7.20 -16.33 -4.68
C ASP A 433 7.95 -17.64 -4.43
N PHE A 434 9.06 -17.86 -5.15
CA PHE A 434 9.94 -19.01 -4.90
C PHE A 434 10.51 -18.98 -3.48
N PHE A 435 11.13 -17.87 -3.06
CA PHE A 435 11.69 -17.75 -1.70
C PHE A 435 10.61 -17.89 -0.63
N ALA A 436 9.44 -17.29 -0.84
CA ALA A 436 8.30 -17.44 0.06
C ALA A 436 7.85 -18.90 0.19
N SER A 437 7.92 -19.69 -0.89
CA SER A 437 7.53 -21.10 -0.89
C SER A 437 8.52 -22.03 -0.17
N ILE A 438 9.82 -21.73 -0.17
CA ILE A 438 10.85 -22.56 0.48
C ILE A 438 11.15 -22.13 1.91
N ALA A 439 10.93 -20.86 2.26
CA ALA A 439 11.29 -20.31 3.57
C ALA A 439 10.74 -21.13 4.76
N PRO A 440 9.47 -21.60 4.76
CA PRO A 440 8.96 -22.41 5.86
C PRO A 440 9.74 -23.72 6.09
N LYS A 441 10.22 -24.35 5.01
CA LYS A 441 11.00 -25.60 5.08
C LYS A 441 12.39 -25.36 5.64
N LEU A 442 13.00 -24.23 5.29
CA LEU A 442 14.39 -23.93 5.65
C LEU A 442 14.54 -23.37 7.06
N VAL A 443 13.57 -22.58 7.52
CA VAL A 443 13.62 -21.95 8.85
C VAL A 443 13.28 -22.96 9.95
N SER A 444 12.62 -24.07 9.62
CA SER A 444 12.22 -25.09 10.59
C SER A 444 13.42 -25.79 11.24
N VAL A 445 13.37 -26.02 12.57
CA VAL A 445 14.31 -26.91 13.29
C VAL A 445 14.07 -28.39 12.94
N ARG A 446 12.97 -28.70 12.25
CA ARG A 446 12.67 -30.02 11.69
C ARG A 446 12.96 -30.12 10.20
N ARG A 447 13.69 -29.14 9.64
CA ARG A 447 14.15 -29.20 8.25
C ARG A 447 14.95 -30.47 8.01
N MET A 448 14.76 -31.07 6.84
CA MET A 448 15.54 -32.21 6.43
C MET A 448 16.78 -31.76 5.65
N PRO A 449 17.94 -32.43 5.77
CA PRO A 449 19.13 -32.13 4.96
C PRO A 449 18.83 -32.04 3.45
N GLU A 450 17.96 -32.92 2.95
CA GLU A 450 17.51 -32.93 1.56
C GLU A 450 16.71 -31.68 1.15
N ASP A 451 15.96 -31.05 2.07
CA ASP A 451 15.25 -29.80 1.77
C ASP A 451 16.24 -28.65 1.57
N VAL A 452 17.31 -28.61 2.38
CA VAL A 452 18.39 -27.62 2.25
C VAL A 452 19.15 -27.84 0.95
N ALA A 453 19.52 -29.10 0.65
CA ALA A 453 20.20 -29.45 -0.60
C ALA A 453 19.36 -29.07 -1.84
N ALA A 454 18.07 -29.41 -1.85
CA ALA A 454 17.16 -29.06 -2.94
C ALA A 454 17.00 -27.53 -3.09
N ALA A 455 16.90 -26.80 -1.97
CA ALA A 455 16.83 -25.35 -2.00
C ALA A 455 18.11 -24.70 -2.54
N LYS A 456 19.29 -25.20 -2.15
CA LYS A 456 20.57 -24.71 -2.69
C LYS A 456 20.68 -24.94 -4.19
N GLU A 457 20.31 -26.12 -4.68
CA GLU A 457 20.32 -26.44 -6.10
C GLU A 457 19.43 -25.46 -6.89
N GLU A 458 18.22 -25.17 -6.40
CA GLU A 458 17.30 -24.26 -7.05
C GLU A 458 17.71 -22.78 -6.92
N VAL A 459 18.33 -22.38 -5.81
CA VAL A 459 18.92 -21.03 -5.67
C VAL A 459 20.05 -20.83 -6.68
N HIS A 460 20.96 -21.80 -6.83
CA HIS A 460 22.03 -21.72 -7.84
C HIS A 460 21.50 -21.53 -9.26
N LYS A 461 20.38 -22.18 -9.62
CA LYS A 461 19.73 -22.00 -10.93
C LYS A 461 19.17 -20.59 -11.14
N ARG A 462 18.92 -19.83 -10.07
CA ARG A 462 18.23 -18.53 -10.07
C ARG A 462 19.16 -17.33 -9.86
N GLU A 463 20.31 -17.51 -9.22
CA GLU A 463 21.22 -16.42 -8.87
C GLU A 463 21.61 -15.56 -10.07
N GLU A 464 21.95 -16.18 -11.21
CA GLU A 464 22.30 -15.47 -12.44
C GLU A 464 21.13 -14.62 -12.96
N GLY A 465 19.90 -15.13 -12.88
CA GLY A 465 18.69 -14.40 -13.26
C GLY A 465 18.41 -13.19 -12.37
N ILE A 466 18.54 -13.36 -11.05
CA ILE A 466 18.36 -12.28 -10.07
C ILE A 466 19.41 -11.19 -10.28
N ALA A 467 20.68 -11.57 -10.49
CA ALA A 467 21.77 -10.64 -10.75
C ALA A 467 21.54 -9.88 -12.07
N ALA A 468 21.17 -10.59 -13.15
CA ALA A 468 20.89 -9.97 -14.44
C ALA A 468 19.73 -8.97 -14.37
N LEU A 469 18.66 -9.29 -13.62
CA LEU A 469 17.53 -8.39 -13.39
C LEU A 469 17.95 -7.13 -12.63
N CYS A 470 18.74 -7.24 -11.54
CA CYS A 470 19.23 -6.06 -10.83
C CYS A 470 20.13 -5.18 -11.71
N GLU A 471 21.08 -5.77 -12.46
CA GLU A 471 21.91 -4.97 -13.38
C GLU A 471 21.07 -4.28 -14.45
N ARG A 472 20.04 -4.96 -14.99
CA ARG A 472 19.11 -4.35 -15.95
C ARG A 472 18.35 -3.19 -15.33
N ARG A 473 17.86 -3.32 -14.09
CA ARG A 473 17.15 -2.24 -13.36
C ARG A 473 18.05 -1.06 -13.07
N ARG A 474 19.32 -1.30 -12.70
CA ARG A 474 20.32 -0.24 -12.50
C ARG A 474 20.61 0.51 -13.80
N ALA A 475 20.69 -0.20 -14.93
CA ALA A 475 20.89 0.41 -16.24
C ALA A 475 19.67 1.25 -16.67
N GLN A 476 18.44 0.78 -16.41
CA GLN A 476 17.21 1.57 -16.61
C GLN A 476 17.21 2.83 -15.75
N GLU A 477 17.53 2.73 -14.47
CA GLU A 477 17.58 3.88 -13.54
C GLU A 477 18.59 4.92 -14.03
N SER A 478 19.79 4.47 -14.42
CA SER A 478 20.84 5.35 -14.96
C SER A 478 20.43 6.04 -16.26
N ALA A 479 19.68 5.35 -17.12
CA ALA A 479 19.25 5.89 -18.41
C ALA A 479 18.05 6.85 -18.28
N TRP A 480 17.09 6.54 -17.41
CA TRP A 480 15.82 7.26 -17.32
C TRP A 480 15.81 8.33 -16.23
N ARG A 481 16.67 8.19 -15.22
CA ARG A 481 16.73 9.07 -14.05
C ARG A 481 18.16 9.53 -13.71
N PRO A 482 18.94 10.07 -14.67
CA PRO A 482 20.35 10.40 -14.46
C PRO A 482 20.60 11.47 -13.37
N ASP A 483 19.61 12.33 -13.10
CA ASP A 483 19.72 13.44 -12.15
C ASP A 483 19.01 13.16 -10.81
N CYS A 484 18.42 11.98 -10.63
CA CYS A 484 17.77 11.59 -9.38
C CYS A 484 18.76 10.81 -8.50
N SER A 485 18.64 10.95 -7.17
CA SER A 485 19.42 10.15 -6.23
C SER A 485 19.27 8.64 -6.53
N PRO A 486 20.35 7.90 -6.83
CA PRO A 486 20.29 6.47 -7.14
C PRO A 486 20.07 5.72 -5.85
N ASN A 487 18.82 5.46 -5.49
CA ASN A 487 18.54 4.98 -4.14
C ASN A 487 17.33 4.06 -4.06
N SER A 488 17.16 3.13 -5.01
CA SER A 488 16.17 2.06 -4.81
C SER A 488 16.08 0.98 -5.87
N ALA A 489 16.52 1.17 -7.13
CA ALA A 489 16.13 0.22 -8.19
C ALA A 489 16.59 -1.24 -7.92
N CYS A 490 17.72 -1.42 -7.24
CA CYS A 490 18.18 -2.73 -6.77
C CYS A 490 17.76 -3.10 -5.34
N ALA A 491 17.17 -2.20 -4.54
CA ALA A 491 16.80 -2.52 -3.16
C ALA A 491 15.86 -3.74 -3.04
N PRO A 492 14.87 -3.96 -3.93
CA PRO A 492 14.06 -5.17 -3.92
C PRO A 492 14.86 -6.44 -4.25
N PHE A 493 15.96 -6.31 -4.99
CA PHE A 493 16.86 -7.39 -5.36
C PHE A 493 17.91 -7.64 -4.28
N ASP A 494 18.33 -6.63 -3.53
CA ASP A 494 19.26 -6.79 -2.41
C ASP A 494 18.69 -7.75 -1.37
N ALA A 495 17.38 -7.68 -1.10
CA ALA A 495 16.69 -8.64 -0.25
C ALA A 495 16.71 -10.06 -0.83
N LEU A 496 16.42 -10.22 -2.13
CA LEU A 496 16.49 -11.53 -2.81
C LEU A 496 17.91 -12.09 -2.81
N ILE A 497 18.93 -11.28 -3.08
CA ILE A 497 20.34 -11.66 -3.07
C ILE A 497 20.77 -12.04 -1.65
N ALA A 498 20.33 -11.30 -0.64
CA ALA A 498 20.59 -11.64 0.76
C ALA A 498 19.94 -12.99 1.13
N MET A 499 18.70 -13.24 0.70
CA MET A 499 18.04 -14.53 0.88
C MET A 499 18.78 -15.65 0.15
N SER A 500 19.21 -15.47 -1.10
CA SER A 500 20.04 -16.44 -1.84
C SER A 500 21.30 -16.80 -1.05
N LYS A 501 22.07 -15.78 -0.63
CA LYS A 501 23.30 -15.98 0.14
C LYS A 501 23.04 -16.72 1.45
N ASN A 502 21.96 -16.37 2.14
CA ASN A 502 21.58 -17.06 3.37
C ASN A 502 21.31 -18.55 3.10
N VAL A 503 20.52 -18.89 2.08
CA VAL A 503 20.22 -20.28 1.73
C VAL A 503 21.49 -21.06 1.34
N LEU A 504 22.37 -20.46 0.55
CA LEU A 504 23.63 -21.10 0.14
C LEU A 504 24.60 -21.32 1.31
N ALA A 505 24.59 -20.42 2.28
CA ALA A 505 25.39 -20.53 3.49
C ALA A 505 24.78 -21.47 4.55
N MET A 506 23.54 -21.95 4.38
CA MET A 506 22.92 -22.86 5.34
C MET A 506 23.71 -24.16 5.45
N ASP A 507 23.92 -24.60 6.69
CA ASP A 507 24.46 -25.93 6.94
C ASP A 507 23.43 -27.00 6.54
N GLU A 508 23.91 -28.03 5.84
CA GLU A 508 23.12 -29.20 5.49
C GLU A 508 22.99 -30.16 6.67
N THR A 509 23.68 -29.90 7.78
CA THR A 509 23.43 -30.64 9.01
C THR A 509 22.06 -30.30 9.59
N SER A 510 21.40 -31.35 10.05
CA SER A 510 20.13 -31.29 10.76
C SER A 510 20.28 -30.59 12.12
N ALA A 511 19.29 -29.79 12.52
CA ALA A 511 19.27 -29.11 13.82
C ALA A 511 19.50 -30.07 15.00
N GLU A 512 20.08 -29.55 16.08
CA GLU A 512 20.29 -30.29 17.33
C GLU A 512 19.02 -30.28 18.20
N ASP A 513 18.90 -31.23 19.14
CA ASP A 513 17.72 -31.32 20.03
C ASP A 513 17.63 -30.16 21.04
N ASP A 514 18.69 -29.37 21.23
CA ASP A 514 18.68 -28.17 22.06
C ASP A 514 18.37 -26.89 21.27
N GLU A 515 18.13 -27.00 19.96
CA GLU A 515 17.59 -25.95 19.10
C GLU A 515 16.06 -26.06 19.05
N TRP A 516 15.40 -24.96 19.41
CA TRP A 516 13.96 -24.90 19.55
C TRP A 516 13.37 -23.83 18.65
N GLN A 517 12.10 -24.01 18.30
CA GLN A 517 11.26 -23.04 17.62
C GLN A 517 9.90 -22.92 18.29
N LEU A 518 9.28 -21.76 18.14
CA LEU A 518 7.87 -21.56 18.40
C LEU A 518 7.09 -21.68 17.08
N GLU A 519 5.98 -22.39 17.13
CA GLU A 519 4.99 -22.49 16.07
C GLU A 519 3.74 -21.76 16.57
N PHE A 520 3.29 -20.77 15.82
CA PHE A 520 2.06 -20.03 16.12
C PHE A 520 1.06 -20.19 14.99
N GLU A 521 -0.20 -20.29 15.38
CA GLU A 521 -1.35 -20.28 14.48
C GLU A 521 -2.25 -19.14 14.90
N PHE A 522 -2.40 -18.14 14.04
CA PHE A 522 -3.16 -16.93 14.34
C PHE A 522 -4.43 -16.86 13.51
N VAL A 523 -5.49 -16.29 14.12
CA VAL A 523 -6.78 -16.02 13.49
C VAL A 523 -7.07 -14.52 13.57
N LEU A 524 -7.46 -13.94 12.43
CA LEU A 524 -7.97 -12.57 12.30
C LEU A 524 -7.17 -11.52 13.10
N PRO A 525 -5.82 -11.43 12.98
CA PRO A 525 -5.11 -10.39 13.71
C PRO A 525 -5.51 -9.00 13.17
N ASP A 526 -5.67 -8.06 14.08
CA ASP A 526 -5.74 -6.65 13.74
C ASP A 526 -4.39 -6.19 13.14
N PHE A 527 -4.37 -5.88 11.84
CA PHE A 527 -3.18 -5.37 11.14
C PHE A 527 -2.63 -4.05 11.72
N HIS A 528 -3.52 -3.16 12.16
CA HIS A 528 -3.19 -1.85 12.71
C HIS A 528 -3.02 -1.87 14.24
N GLY A 529 -3.31 -3.00 14.88
CA GLY A 529 -3.16 -3.23 16.32
C GLY A 529 -1.69 -3.33 16.76
N ARG A 530 -0.82 -3.76 15.84
CA ARG A 530 0.63 -3.93 16.03
C ARG A 530 1.00 -4.59 17.36
N PRO A 531 0.54 -5.83 17.59
CA PRO A 531 0.82 -6.51 18.83
C PRO A 531 2.30 -6.90 18.94
N VAL A 532 2.85 -6.74 20.13
CA VAL A 532 4.11 -7.32 20.55
C VAL A 532 3.79 -8.59 21.31
N TRP A 533 4.31 -9.71 20.82
CA TRP A 533 4.17 -11.02 21.45
C TRP A 533 5.46 -11.34 22.18
N SER A 534 5.34 -11.59 23.49
CA SER A 534 6.44 -12.10 24.29
C SER A 534 6.09 -13.50 24.76
N VAL A 535 6.98 -14.46 24.56
CA VAL A 535 6.78 -15.84 25.04
C VAL A 535 7.89 -16.19 25.99
N TYR A 536 7.52 -16.73 27.15
CA TYR A 536 8.43 -17.21 28.16
C TYR A 536 8.23 -18.71 28.36
N ALA A 537 9.31 -19.43 28.63
CA ALA A 537 9.27 -20.83 28.98
C ALA A 537 9.74 -21.04 30.41
N GLN A 538 9.09 -21.96 31.14
CA GLN A 538 9.52 -22.36 32.47
C GLN A 538 10.52 -23.52 32.40
N VAL A 539 11.78 -23.27 32.75
CA VAL A 539 12.87 -24.26 32.79
C VAL A 539 13.50 -24.25 34.18
N ASP A 540 13.58 -25.41 34.84
CA ASP A 540 14.11 -25.55 36.22
C ASP A 540 13.49 -24.51 37.18
N ASP A 541 12.18 -24.32 37.07
CA ASP A 541 11.34 -23.40 37.85
C ASP A 541 11.64 -21.90 37.67
N LYS A 542 12.47 -21.54 36.68
CA LYS A 542 12.72 -20.16 36.24
C LYS A 542 12.03 -19.87 34.91
N TRP A 543 11.54 -18.65 34.75
CA TRP A 543 11.04 -18.16 33.47
C TRP A 543 12.19 -17.63 32.62
N VAL A 544 12.31 -18.14 31.41
CA VAL A 544 13.27 -17.72 30.39
C VAL A 544 12.48 -17.06 29.26
N GLU A 545 12.84 -15.83 28.89
CA GLU A 545 12.27 -15.18 27.70
C GLU A 545 12.76 -15.90 26.45
N LEU A 546 11.83 -16.41 25.66
CA LEU A 546 12.11 -17.07 24.39
C LEU A 546 12.20 -16.04 23.27
N ILE A 547 11.18 -15.19 23.18
CA ILE A 547 11.08 -14.11 22.19
C ILE A 547 10.36 -12.90 22.79
N LYS A 548 10.64 -11.73 22.22
CA LYS A 548 9.83 -10.51 22.34
C LYS A 548 9.81 -9.82 20.99
N GLU A 549 8.81 -10.12 20.18
CA GLU A 549 8.80 -9.72 18.77
C GLU A 549 7.44 -9.18 18.32
N LYS A 550 7.48 -8.31 17.29
CA LYS A 550 6.28 -7.92 16.55
C LYS A 550 5.98 -9.03 15.56
N ILE A 551 4.90 -9.78 15.77
CA ILE A 551 4.50 -10.86 14.86
C ILE A 551 3.49 -10.29 13.87
N TRP A 552 3.92 -10.14 12.62
CA TRP A 552 3.15 -9.47 11.56
C TRP A 552 2.28 -10.43 10.77
N LYS A 553 1.09 -9.93 10.44
CA LYS A 553 0.25 -10.50 9.39
C LYS A 553 0.99 -10.39 8.04
N PRO A 554 1.13 -11.49 7.26
CA PRO A 554 1.89 -11.50 6.01
C PRO A 554 1.38 -10.55 4.92
N ASN A 555 0.10 -10.13 4.96
CA ASN A 555 -0.47 -9.17 4.03
C ASN A 555 -1.77 -8.57 4.63
N PRO A 556 -1.99 -7.24 4.62
CA PRO A 556 -3.30 -6.68 4.95
C PRO A 556 -4.35 -7.20 3.97
N GLY A 557 -5.39 -7.86 4.46
CA GLY A 557 -6.60 -8.19 3.69
C GLY A 557 -6.77 -9.63 3.18
N GLU A 558 -5.72 -10.46 3.03
CA GLU A 558 -5.90 -11.77 2.35
C GLU A 558 -6.01 -12.99 3.27
N ASN A 559 -5.37 -12.99 4.45
CA ASN A 559 -5.31 -14.18 5.29
C ASN A 559 -6.09 -14.01 6.60
N ALA A 560 -7.26 -14.65 6.72
CA ALA A 560 -8.01 -14.74 7.97
C ALA A 560 -7.33 -15.68 8.99
N TYR A 561 -6.44 -16.55 8.52
CA TYR A 561 -5.64 -17.47 9.30
C TYR A 561 -4.21 -17.51 8.72
N PHE A 562 -3.19 -17.52 9.57
CA PHE A 562 -1.80 -17.68 9.11
C PHE A 562 -0.90 -18.28 10.18
N GLU A 563 0.16 -18.93 9.72
CA GLU A 563 1.13 -19.62 10.55
C GLU A 563 2.46 -18.85 10.61
N ARG A 564 3.12 -18.97 11.76
CA ARG A 564 4.46 -18.41 11.98
C ARG A 564 5.34 -19.40 12.72
N ILE A 565 6.49 -19.69 12.13
CA ILE A 565 7.56 -20.45 12.76
C ILE A 565 8.66 -19.45 13.14
N VAL A 566 9.05 -19.45 14.41
CA VAL A 566 10.04 -18.54 14.97
C VAL A 566 11.15 -19.37 15.63
N PRO A 567 12.32 -19.52 14.99
CA PRO A 567 13.49 -20.11 15.62
C PRO A 567 13.91 -19.30 16.83
N LEU A 568 14.29 -19.98 17.91
CA LEU A 568 14.62 -19.31 19.15
C LEU A 568 16.11 -18.93 19.21
N PRO A 569 16.45 -17.70 19.65
CA PRO A 569 17.85 -17.31 19.89
C PRO A 569 18.45 -18.00 21.12
N VAL A 570 17.61 -18.66 21.93
CA VAL A 570 17.99 -19.35 23.16
C VAL A 570 18.00 -20.86 22.96
N ARG A 571 19.07 -21.51 23.42
CA ARG A 571 19.16 -22.98 23.47
C ARG A 571 18.62 -23.49 24.80
N LEU A 572 17.70 -24.45 24.75
CA LEU A 572 17.09 -25.05 25.94
C LEU A 572 17.55 -26.51 26.07
N LYS A 573 18.44 -26.78 27.03
CA LYS A 573 18.98 -28.13 27.29
C LYS A 573 17.98 -29.08 27.95
N LYS A 574 16.89 -28.55 28.48
CA LYS A 574 15.83 -29.30 29.17
C LYS A 574 14.49 -28.90 28.59
N ALA A 575 13.59 -29.88 28.51
CA ALA A 575 12.22 -29.65 28.11
C ALA A 575 11.53 -28.67 29.08
N PRO A 576 10.89 -27.60 28.59
CA PRO A 576 10.12 -26.71 29.43
C PRO A 576 8.87 -27.37 29.99
N LYS A 577 8.43 -26.91 31.16
CA LYS A 577 7.20 -27.42 31.82
C LYS A 577 5.95 -26.60 31.47
N ALA A 578 6.14 -25.33 31.12
CA ALA A 578 5.07 -24.39 30.88
C ALA A 578 5.51 -23.29 29.91
N LEU A 579 4.53 -22.67 29.25
CA LEU A 579 4.69 -21.45 28.46
C LEU A 579 3.87 -20.33 29.07
N LYS A 580 4.39 -19.10 29.03
CA LYS A 580 3.63 -17.88 29.28
C LYS A 580 3.64 -17.06 28.00
N VAL A 581 2.47 -16.83 27.43
CA VAL A 581 2.29 -16.02 26.23
C VAL A 581 1.73 -14.68 26.67
N VAL A 582 2.42 -13.59 26.30
CA VAL A 582 2.06 -12.22 26.63
C VAL A 582 1.83 -11.45 25.33
N TYR A 583 0.70 -10.76 25.30
CA TYR A 583 0.29 -9.82 24.28
C TYR A 583 0.38 -8.41 24.85
N GLU A 584 1.12 -7.53 24.16
CA GLU A 584 1.13 -6.10 24.44
C GLU A 584 0.81 -5.32 23.15
N GLY A 585 -0.27 -4.55 23.12
CA GLY A 585 -0.57 -3.78 21.90
C GLY A 585 -1.94 -3.14 21.86
N TYR A 586 -2.32 -2.69 20.67
CA TYR A 586 -3.66 -2.21 20.35
C TYR A 586 -4.42 -3.31 19.60
N GLY A 587 -5.73 -3.23 19.63
CA GLY A 587 -6.63 -4.17 18.97
C GLY A 587 -6.72 -5.51 19.69
N GLU A 588 -7.42 -6.43 19.03
CA GLU A 588 -7.53 -7.82 19.44
C GLU A 588 -6.75 -8.70 18.45
N ALA A 589 -6.20 -9.80 18.94
CA ALA A 589 -5.59 -10.83 18.12
C ALA A 589 -5.97 -12.23 18.61
N GLY A 590 -6.41 -13.08 17.69
CA GLY A 590 -6.69 -14.49 17.97
C GLY A 590 -5.43 -15.33 17.82
N LEU A 591 -5.07 -16.04 18.88
CA LEU A 591 -4.08 -17.12 18.85
C LEU A 591 -4.84 -18.45 18.92
N ALA A 592 -4.93 -19.15 17.79
CA ALA A 592 -5.54 -20.47 17.68
C ALA A 592 -4.73 -21.50 18.45
N HIS A 593 -3.42 -21.54 18.19
CA HIS A 593 -2.56 -22.54 18.76
C HIS A 593 -1.11 -22.04 18.89
N VAL A 594 -0.40 -22.58 19.87
CA VAL A 594 1.02 -22.32 20.09
C VAL A 594 1.73 -23.61 20.47
N ALA A 595 2.79 -23.96 19.77
CA ALA A 595 3.62 -25.11 20.09
C ALA A 595 5.09 -24.72 20.22
N LEU A 596 5.80 -25.47 21.06
CA LEU A 596 7.24 -25.38 21.20
C LEU A 596 7.84 -26.68 20.68
N ALA A 597 8.63 -26.59 19.62
CA ALA A 597 9.17 -27.74 18.93
C ALA A 597 10.70 -27.70 18.89
N ASN A 598 11.32 -28.86 19.05
CA ASN A 598 12.68 -29.10 18.56
C ASN A 598 12.62 -30.18 17.46
N ARG A 599 13.79 -30.69 17.06
CA ARG A 599 13.90 -31.75 16.07
C ARG A 599 13.12 -33.02 16.44
N SER A 600 13.21 -33.46 17.69
CA SER A 600 12.71 -34.77 18.11
C SER A 600 11.33 -34.76 18.77
N VAL A 601 10.87 -33.62 19.26
CA VAL A 601 9.68 -33.52 20.12
C VAL A 601 8.89 -32.24 19.81
N ARG A 602 7.56 -32.36 19.80
CA ARG A 602 6.62 -31.22 19.81
C ARG A 602 6.00 -31.13 21.19
N PHE A 603 6.05 -29.96 21.82
CA PHE A 603 5.29 -29.67 23.02
C PHE A 603 4.09 -28.79 22.66
N VAL A 604 2.92 -29.24 23.06
CA VAL A 604 1.64 -28.57 22.84
C VAL A 604 0.99 -28.22 24.18
N PRO A 605 0.07 -27.25 24.23
CA PRO A 605 -0.66 -26.92 25.44
C PRO A 605 -1.48 -28.12 25.93
N THR A 606 -1.41 -28.44 27.23
CA THR A 606 -2.19 -29.51 27.85
C THR A 606 -3.08 -29.02 28.99
N GLY A 607 -2.93 -27.77 29.40
CA GLY A 607 -3.77 -27.14 30.41
C GLY A 607 -3.54 -25.64 30.51
N LEU A 608 -4.59 -24.91 30.86
CA LEU A 608 -4.55 -23.47 31.12
C LEU A 608 -4.37 -23.24 32.63
N ALA A 609 -3.23 -22.70 33.03
CA ALA A 609 -2.94 -22.40 34.43
C ALA A 609 -3.50 -21.05 34.88
N SER A 610 -3.42 -20.03 34.01
CA SER A 610 -3.98 -18.71 34.28
C SER A 610 -4.20 -17.91 33.01
N ALA A 611 -5.12 -16.95 33.08
CA ALA A 611 -5.28 -15.87 32.10
C ALA A 611 -5.40 -14.54 32.86
N THR A 612 -4.69 -13.51 32.40
CA THR A 612 -4.63 -12.19 33.03
C THR A 612 -4.80 -11.11 31.97
N GLY A 613 -5.46 -10.00 32.31
CA GLY A 613 -5.81 -8.96 31.35
C GLY A 613 -7.06 -9.31 30.54
N LEU A 614 -7.13 -8.84 29.30
CA LEU A 614 -8.25 -9.08 28.39
C LEU A 614 -7.97 -10.32 27.53
N VAL A 615 -8.40 -11.48 28.03
CA VAL A 615 -8.33 -12.73 27.28
C VAL A 615 -9.72 -13.37 27.23
N ARG A 616 -10.24 -13.62 26.02
CA ARG A 616 -11.52 -14.32 25.81
C ARG A 616 -11.27 -15.73 25.28
N SER A 617 -12.03 -16.70 25.78
CA SER A 617 -11.96 -18.10 25.38
C SER A 617 -10.53 -18.67 25.41
N ALA A 618 -9.82 -18.40 26.50
CA ALA A 618 -8.41 -18.78 26.68
C ALA A 618 -8.20 -20.30 26.54
N GLU A 619 -9.21 -21.09 26.92
CA GLU A 619 -9.26 -22.54 26.82
C GLU A 619 -9.21 -23.08 25.39
N ASN A 620 -9.60 -22.28 24.38
CA ASN A 620 -9.57 -22.72 22.98
C ASN A 620 -8.18 -23.11 22.51
N ILE A 621 -7.13 -22.51 23.09
CA ILE A 621 -5.73 -22.80 22.74
C ILE A 621 -5.29 -24.23 23.09
N LEU A 622 -6.08 -24.96 23.88
CA LEU A 622 -5.84 -26.36 24.24
C LEU A 622 -6.23 -27.33 23.13
N GLU A 623 -7.00 -26.87 22.14
CA GLU A 623 -7.41 -27.65 20.98
C GLU A 623 -6.68 -27.14 19.74
N ASP A 624 -6.06 -28.04 18.98
CA ASP A 624 -5.40 -27.75 17.70
C ASP A 624 -6.48 -27.58 16.60
N THR A 625 -7.19 -26.44 16.66
CA THR A 625 -8.30 -26.06 15.77
C THR A 625 -8.22 -24.58 15.41
N VAL A 626 -9.08 -24.12 14.50
CA VAL A 626 -9.20 -22.69 14.16
C VAL A 626 -9.90 -21.84 15.24
N SER A 627 -10.31 -22.43 16.36
CA SER A 627 -10.87 -21.69 17.50
C SER A 627 -9.73 -21.00 18.25
N ALA A 628 -9.83 -19.69 18.46
CA ALA A 628 -8.75 -18.91 19.05
C ALA A 628 -9.01 -18.48 20.49
N ALA A 629 -7.92 -18.41 21.27
CA ALA A 629 -7.83 -17.55 22.45
C ALA A 629 -7.60 -16.11 21.97
N TRP A 630 -8.48 -15.20 22.36
CA TRP A 630 -8.45 -13.82 21.89
C TRP A 630 -7.80 -12.91 22.92
N PHE A 631 -6.72 -12.25 22.54
CA PHE A 631 -5.97 -11.33 23.38
C PHE A 631 -6.28 -9.89 22.99
N GLY A 632 -6.48 -9.04 23.98
CA GLY A 632 -6.67 -7.61 23.79
C GLY A 632 -8.14 -7.19 23.67
N ASP A 633 -8.39 -6.10 22.95
CA ASP A 633 -9.72 -5.49 22.89
C ASP A 633 -10.15 -5.22 21.45
N ALA A 634 -11.31 -5.79 21.08
CA ALA A 634 -11.89 -5.68 19.75
C ALA A 634 -12.41 -4.26 19.44
N ARG A 635 -12.51 -3.37 20.43
CA ARG A 635 -12.96 -1.97 20.27
C ARG A 635 -11.87 -1.08 19.67
N THR A 636 -11.38 -1.47 18.49
CA THR A 636 -10.31 -0.80 17.76
C THR A 636 -10.60 0.69 17.53
N ARG A 637 -11.86 1.06 17.28
CA ARG A 637 -12.29 2.47 17.16
C ARG A 637 -12.02 3.28 18.43
N GLU A 638 -12.31 2.74 19.62
CA GLU A 638 -12.10 3.47 20.89
C GLU A 638 -10.60 3.69 21.13
N GLN A 639 -9.78 2.69 20.82
CA GLN A 639 -8.33 2.79 20.91
C GLN A 639 -7.73 3.76 19.88
N MET A 640 -8.37 3.89 18.72
CA MET A 640 -8.04 4.89 17.71
C MET A 640 -8.40 6.31 18.16
N LEU A 641 -9.56 6.48 18.80
CA LEU A 641 -9.99 7.76 19.37
C LEU A 641 -9.15 8.21 20.58
N TYR A 642 -8.68 7.27 21.41
CA TYR A 642 -7.87 7.57 22.60
C TYR A 642 -6.57 6.75 22.60
N PRO A 643 -5.54 7.19 21.86
CA PRO A 643 -4.33 6.41 21.65
C PRO A 643 -3.55 6.07 22.94
N PHE A 644 -3.66 6.91 23.97
CA PHE A 644 -3.03 6.70 25.28
C PHE A 644 -3.80 5.75 26.20
N ARG A 645 -5.07 5.44 25.90
CA ARG A 645 -5.90 4.48 26.66
C ARG A 645 -5.96 3.09 26.03
N GLY A 646 -5.48 2.96 24.79
CA GLY A 646 -5.73 1.78 23.98
C GLY A 646 -4.70 0.66 24.06
N LYS A 647 -3.51 0.88 24.65
CA LYS A 647 -2.51 -0.19 24.80
C LYS A 647 -2.92 -1.10 25.95
N VAL A 648 -3.12 -2.38 25.65
CA VAL A 648 -3.47 -3.41 26.63
C VAL A 648 -2.36 -4.42 26.75
N GLU A 649 -2.18 -4.94 27.97
CA GLU A 649 -1.35 -6.11 28.24
C GLU A 649 -2.27 -7.26 28.65
N SER A 650 -2.09 -8.42 28.03
CA SER A 650 -2.87 -9.63 28.31
C SER A 650 -1.96 -10.83 28.24
N ALA A 651 -2.19 -11.84 29.07
CA ALA A 651 -1.32 -13.00 29.11
C ALA A 651 -2.08 -14.26 29.48
N ILE A 652 -1.58 -15.40 29.00
CA ILE A 652 -1.98 -16.72 29.47
C ILE A 652 -0.74 -17.50 29.91
N THR A 653 -0.93 -18.38 30.89
CA THR A 653 0.08 -19.36 31.31
C THR A 653 -0.46 -20.75 31.05
N LEU A 654 0.31 -21.56 30.33
CA LEU A 654 -0.06 -22.87 29.83
C LEU A 654 0.88 -23.92 30.40
N SER A 655 0.34 -25.03 30.90
CA SER A 655 1.11 -26.27 31.02
C SER A 655 1.28 -26.87 29.64
N ILE A 656 2.46 -27.40 29.34
CA ILE A 656 2.75 -28.05 28.06
C ILE A 656 3.16 -29.51 28.27
N GLY A 657 2.84 -30.35 27.30
CA GLY A 657 3.19 -31.76 27.29
C GLY A 657 3.60 -32.21 25.89
N LYS A 658 4.16 -33.42 25.78
CA LYS A 658 4.48 -34.00 24.47
C LYS A 658 3.17 -34.15 23.68
N GLY A 659 3.10 -33.47 22.54
CA GLY A 659 2.06 -33.71 21.53
C GLY A 659 2.29 -35.06 20.86
N ASN A 660 1.21 -35.67 20.39
CA ASN A 660 1.28 -36.87 19.55
C ASN A 660 1.85 -36.56 18.17
#